data_AF-X7S470-F1
#
_entry.id   AF-X7S470-F1
#
_cell.length_a   1.000
_cell.length_b   1.000
_cell.length_c   1.000
_cell.angle_alpha   90.00
_cell.angle_beta   90.00
_cell.angle_gamma   90.00
#
_symmetry.space_group_name_H-M   'P 1'
#
loop_
_entity.id
_entity.type
_entity.pdbx_description
1 polymer ?
#
loop_
_entity_poly.entity_id
_entity_poly.type
_entity_poly.pdbx_seq_one_letter_code
_entity_poly.pdbx_strand_id
1 'polypeptide(L)'
;MKKIFDDIYVGSNIISKLNDYTKDFDKILIFSNETIADLYFKKFKSTLNEKDKVFYFSIKDGEEYKNIESILPVYDFMLENNFSRKSLVISLGGGVICDMGGYISATYMRGIEFIQVPTSLLAQVDASVGGKVAINHPKCKNMIGSFKNPYRVIIDVEFLKTLPKREFKSGMGELLKHSFLTNDKSYLEYIESNVEKIKNLDNKILENIVEQSIRIKKYYVDIDPFEKGERAFLNLGHTYAHALESFFDYKGYTHGEAVAKGVIFDLELSLLREKIDTKYLERARNIFKLFNIDTDLIYLLSDKFIPLMRKDKKNSFNKIITILLNNQGYLTKTEVQEEEIIKIIDKYKNSFLRASIDIGTNSCRLLIAEVQKNNEIISFKKEIYKDLEIVKLGEDVNKNKFLKEEAIERTLKCLKKYREVIDKYSIEEKNIICFATSATRDSTNRDYFIKKVYDETKIKINCISGDKEAYINFKGVISSFDRDFKDNILVFDIGGGSTEFTLGNMQGIEKKISLNIGSVRITEKFFLNNKIYNYSEENRVKAKEWVKENLKELEDFKREDFTLIGVAGTTTTQVSVREKMEIYNSEKIHLSNLTSKEINDNLNLFIKYINNEEIKGLDPKRKDVIIGGTIILKEILEYFEKDFVIVSENDNLMGAILEGVEKK
;
A
#
# COMPACT_ATOMS: atom_id res chain seq x y z
N MET A 1 -12.92 3.70 -31.15
CA MET A 1 -13.99 4.47 -30.47
C MET A 1 -15.33 3.81 -30.75
N LYS A 2 -16.03 3.42 -29.70
CA LYS A 2 -17.36 2.83 -29.75
C LYS A 2 -18.31 3.68 -28.90
N LYS A 3 -19.47 4.00 -29.48
CA LYS A 3 -20.61 4.52 -28.73
C LYS A 3 -21.36 3.30 -28.17
N ILE A 4 -21.30 3.09 -26.85
CA ILE A 4 -21.91 1.92 -26.22
C ILE A 4 -23.38 2.20 -25.89
N PHE A 5 -23.63 3.41 -25.39
CA PHE A 5 -24.95 3.98 -25.08
C PHE A 5 -25.00 5.43 -25.59
N ASP A 6 -26.16 6.09 -25.48
CA ASP A 6 -26.31 7.47 -25.95
C ASP A 6 -25.38 8.47 -25.26
N ASP A 7 -25.03 8.19 -24.02
CA ASP A 7 -24.23 9.01 -23.12
C ASP A 7 -22.83 8.44 -22.83
N ILE A 8 -22.50 7.21 -23.26
CA ILE A 8 -21.24 6.52 -22.91
C ILE A 8 -20.40 6.18 -24.15
N TYR A 9 -19.15 6.65 -24.13
CA TYR A 9 -18.16 6.43 -25.18
C TYR A 9 -16.94 5.72 -24.60
N VAL A 10 -16.49 4.64 -25.25
CA VAL A 10 -15.25 3.92 -24.91
C VAL A 10 -14.33 3.90 -26.11
N GLY A 11 -13.04 4.13 -25.89
CA GLY A 11 -12.04 4.06 -26.94
C GLY A 11 -10.63 4.31 -26.43
N SER A 12 -9.70 4.42 -27.36
CA SER A 12 -8.32 4.86 -27.15
C SER A 12 -8.09 6.18 -27.87
N ASN A 13 -7.44 7.14 -27.19
CA ASN A 13 -7.16 8.49 -27.69
C ASN A 13 -8.41 9.27 -28.14
N ILE A 14 -9.47 9.23 -27.33
CA ILE A 14 -10.77 9.80 -27.67
C ILE A 14 -11.08 11.13 -26.97
N ILE A 15 -10.13 11.72 -26.23
CA ILE A 15 -10.34 12.98 -25.49
C ILE A 15 -10.76 14.15 -26.40
N SER A 16 -10.33 14.16 -27.66
CA SER A 16 -10.76 15.15 -28.66
C SER A 16 -12.27 15.20 -28.87
N LYS A 17 -12.98 14.10 -28.53
CA LYS A 17 -14.43 14.00 -28.60
C LYS A 17 -15.15 14.96 -27.65
N LEU A 18 -14.48 15.41 -26.58
CA LEU A 18 -15.05 16.41 -25.66
C LEU A 18 -15.45 17.69 -26.39
N ASN A 19 -14.73 18.08 -27.45
CA ASN A 19 -15.04 19.27 -28.24
C ASN A 19 -16.45 19.24 -28.88
N ASP A 20 -17.05 18.06 -29.06
CA ASP A 20 -18.41 17.92 -29.58
C ASP A 20 -19.48 18.21 -28.51
N TYR A 21 -19.10 18.16 -27.23
CA TYR A 21 -20.01 18.24 -26.09
C TYR A 21 -19.77 19.47 -25.20
N THR A 22 -18.87 20.37 -25.58
CA THR A 22 -18.53 21.58 -24.81
C THR A 22 -19.11 22.87 -25.39
N LYS A 23 -19.59 22.85 -26.64
CA LYS A 23 -19.97 24.05 -27.40
C LYS A 23 -21.10 24.84 -26.75
N ASP A 24 -22.12 24.16 -26.24
CA ASP A 24 -23.35 24.79 -25.72
C ASP A 24 -23.20 25.36 -24.30
N PHE A 25 -22.02 25.22 -23.68
CA PHE A 25 -21.74 25.65 -22.31
C PHE A 25 -20.96 26.97 -22.29
N ASP A 26 -21.25 27.83 -21.32
CA ASP A 26 -20.62 29.15 -21.22
C ASP A 26 -19.26 29.13 -20.51
N LYS A 27 -19.08 28.23 -19.54
CA LYS A 27 -17.82 27.96 -18.83
C LYS A 27 -17.67 26.47 -18.54
N ILE A 28 -16.44 26.01 -18.52
CA ILE A 28 -16.09 24.60 -18.33
C ILE A 28 -15.03 24.52 -17.24
N LEU A 29 -15.31 23.76 -16.18
CA LEU A 29 -14.34 23.43 -15.14
C LEU A 29 -13.78 22.04 -15.40
N ILE A 30 -12.48 21.93 -15.64
CA ILE A 30 -11.76 20.65 -15.56
C ILE A 30 -11.34 20.45 -14.11
N PHE A 31 -12.04 19.55 -13.42
CA PHE A 31 -11.82 19.23 -12.01
C PHE A 31 -11.05 17.92 -11.86
N SER A 32 -9.98 17.92 -11.07
CA SER A 32 -9.05 16.79 -10.90
C SER A 32 -8.40 16.78 -9.50
N ASN A 33 -7.53 15.81 -9.25
CA ASN A 33 -6.50 15.92 -8.21
C ASN A 33 -5.15 16.34 -8.82
N GLU A 34 -4.17 16.69 -7.98
CA GLU A 34 -2.81 17.09 -8.35
C GLU A 34 -2.08 16.03 -9.18
N THR A 35 -2.09 14.75 -8.76
CA THR A 35 -1.45 13.63 -9.49
C THR A 35 -1.90 13.53 -10.95
N ILE A 36 -3.22 13.57 -11.17
CA ILE A 36 -3.83 13.46 -12.50
C ILE A 36 -3.69 14.77 -13.28
N ALA A 37 -3.72 15.91 -12.58
CA ALA A 37 -3.52 17.23 -13.19
C ALA A 37 -2.13 17.33 -13.83
N ASP A 38 -1.09 16.92 -13.11
CA ASP A 38 0.30 16.92 -13.59
C ASP A 38 0.48 16.07 -14.85
N LEU A 39 -0.22 14.94 -14.93
CA LEU A 39 -0.18 14.06 -16.09
C LEU A 39 -0.95 14.61 -17.29
N TYR A 40 -2.12 15.21 -17.07
CA TYR A 40 -3.10 15.38 -18.15
C TYR A 40 -3.61 16.79 -18.41
N PHE A 41 -3.42 17.77 -17.50
CA PHE A 41 -3.89 19.13 -17.77
C PHE A 41 -3.24 19.73 -19.02
N LYS A 42 -1.95 19.47 -19.25
CA LYS A 42 -1.27 19.92 -20.47
C LYS A 42 -1.90 19.32 -21.73
N LYS A 43 -2.23 18.01 -21.72
CA LYS A 43 -2.92 17.33 -22.82
C LYS A 43 -4.28 17.98 -23.08
N PHE A 44 -5.09 18.17 -22.04
CA PHE A 44 -6.42 18.80 -22.16
C PHE A 44 -6.34 20.23 -22.70
N LYS A 45 -5.39 21.05 -22.21
CA LYS A 45 -5.14 22.42 -22.73
C LYS A 45 -4.80 22.43 -24.22
N SER A 46 -4.14 21.39 -24.71
CA SER A 46 -3.81 21.26 -26.14
C SER A 46 -4.95 20.70 -26.99
N THR A 47 -5.85 19.91 -26.39
CA THR A 47 -6.92 19.19 -27.10
C THR A 47 -8.23 19.96 -27.18
N LEU A 48 -8.55 20.79 -26.18
CA LEU A 48 -9.80 21.55 -26.14
C LEU A 48 -9.70 22.86 -26.95
N ASN A 49 -10.71 23.11 -27.80
CA ASN A 49 -10.72 24.24 -28.72
C ASN A 49 -11.08 25.58 -28.04
N GLU A 50 -12.04 25.56 -27.11
CA GLU A 50 -12.65 26.78 -26.54
C GLU A 50 -11.90 27.26 -25.29
N LYS A 51 -10.59 27.54 -25.44
CA LYS A 51 -9.67 27.76 -24.31
C LYS A 51 -10.11 28.87 -23.36
N ASP A 52 -10.70 29.94 -23.89
CA ASP A 52 -11.08 31.13 -23.11
C ASP A 52 -12.19 30.87 -22.08
N LYS A 53 -12.94 29.77 -22.23
CA LYS A 53 -13.99 29.37 -21.29
C LYS A 53 -13.63 28.14 -20.44
N VAL A 54 -12.41 27.61 -20.57
CA VAL A 54 -11.95 26.41 -19.83
C VAL A 54 -11.08 26.82 -18.64
N PHE A 55 -11.52 26.42 -17.47
CA PHE A 55 -10.85 26.63 -16.19
C PHE A 55 -10.35 25.28 -15.66
N TYR A 56 -9.28 25.30 -14.87
CA TYR A 56 -8.64 24.11 -14.33
C TYR A 56 -8.53 24.26 -12.82
N PHE A 57 -8.96 23.24 -12.07
CA PHE A 57 -8.85 23.21 -10.62
C PHE A 57 -8.47 21.81 -10.16
N SER A 58 -7.47 21.73 -9.28
CA SER A 58 -7.03 20.47 -8.68
C SER A 58 -7.08 20.54 -7.16
N ILE A 59 -7.46 19.43 -6.53
CA ILE A 59 -7.32 19.19 -5.09
C ILE A 59 -6.20 18.21 -4.81
N LYS A 60 -5.84 18.02 -3.53
CA LYS A 60 -4.93 16.95 -3.12
C LYS A 60 -5.50 15.57 -3.45
N ASP A 61 -4.62 14.62 -3.71
CA ASP A 61 -4.98 13.25 -4.09
C ASP A 61 -5.23 12.35 -2.88
N GLY A 62 -6.25 11.49 -2.96
CA GLY A 62 -6.60 10.50 -1.93
C GLY A 62 -8.06 10.53 -1.47
N GLU A 63 -8.53 9.39 -0.93
CA GLU A 63 -9.90 9.23 -0.40
C GLU A 63 -10.17 10.15 0.81
N GLU A 64 -9.12 10.52 1.56
CA GLU A 64 -9.22 11.43 2.71
C GLU A 64 -9.70 12.84 2.32
N TYR A 65 -9.45 13.27 1.07
CA TYR A 65 -9.91 14.54 0.50
C TYR A 65 -11.31 14.45 -0.13
N LYS A 66 -11.95 13.28 -0.09
CA LYS A 66 -13.34 13.10 -0.54
C LYS A 66 -14.33 13.63 0.50
N ASN A 67 -14.23 14.91 0.84
CA ASN A 67 -14.96 15.53 1.94
C ASN A 67 -15.50 16.93 1.54
N ILE A 68 -16.28 17.55 2.42
CA ILE A 68 -16.88 18.85 2.13
C ILE A 68 -15.83 19.97 2.14
N GLU A 69 -14.83 19.87 3.00
CA GLU A 69 -13.75 20.84 3.18
C GLU A 69 -12.94 21.02 1.89
N SER A 70 -12.79 19.95 1.11
CA SER A 70 -12.09 19.97 -0.19
C SER A 70 -12.96 20.49 -1.33
N ILE A 71 -14.29 20.49 -1.15
CA ILE A 71 -15.25 21.00 -2.15
C ILE A 71 -15.47 22.50 -2.02
N LEU A 72 -15.45 23.06 -0.81
CA LEU A 72 -15.71 24.49 -0.59
C LEU A 72 -14.81 25.41 -1.44
N PRO A 73 -13.48 25.20 -1.52
CA PRO A 73 -12.60 26.01 -2.39
C PRO A 73 -12.96 25.91 -3.88
N VAL A 74 -13.54 24.78 -4.31
CA VAL A 74 -13.99 24.61 -5.70
C VAL A 74 -15.20 25.51 -5.97
N TYR A 75 -16.13 25.61 -5.02
CA TYR A 75 -17.27 26.54 -5.15
C TYR A 75 -16.83 27.99 -5.14
N ASP A 76 -15.91 28.35 -4.24
CA ASP A 76 -15.35 29.71 -4.19
C ASP A 76 -14.74 30.07 -5.55
N PHE A 77 -13.89 29.19 -6.09
CA PHE A 77 -13.31 29.36 -7.40
C PHE A 77 -14.36 29.51 -8.51
N MET A 78 -15.42 28.69 -8.51
CA MET A 78 -16.49 28.77 -9.50
C MET A 78 -17.30 30.08 -9.38
N LEU A 79 -17.56 30.56 -8.16
CA LEU A 79 -18.26 31.82 -7.90
C LEU A 79 -17.42 33.03 -8.33
N GLU A 80 -16.14 33.07 -7.95
CA GLU A 80 -15.19 34.11 -8.33
C GLU A 80 -15.03 34.20 -9.85
N ASN A 81 -15.00 33.04 -10.51
CA ASN A 81 -14.95 32.95 -11.96
C ASN A 81 -16.33 33.00 -12.61
N ASN A 82 -17.39 33.46 -11.93
CA ASN A 82 -18.73 33.69 -12.50
C ASN A 82 -19.27 32.50 -13.33
N PHE A 83 -19.17 31.28 -12.81
CA PHE A 83 -19.86 30.11 -13.38
C PHE A 83 -21.38 30.30 -13.26
N SER A 84 -22.12 29.84 -14.26
CA SER A 84 -23.57 29.99 -14.36
C SER A 84 -24.29 28.65 -14.40
N ARG A 85 -25.63 28.66 -14.49
CA ARG A 85 -26.43 27.45 -14.68
C ARG A 85 -26.17 26.74 -16.02
N LYS A 86 -25.55 27.43 -16.99
CA LYS A 86 -25.14 26.89 -18.29
C LYS A 86 -23.67 26.46 -18.31
N SER A 87 -23.02 26.35 -17.15
CA SER A 87 -21.65 25.87 -17.07
C SER A 87 -21.58 24.35 -16.97
N LEU A 88 -20.41 23.80 -17.25
CA LEU A 88 -20.12 22.37 -17.27
C LEU A 88 -18.96 22.04 -16.34
N VAL A 89 -19.06 20.91 -15.63
CA VAL A 89 -17.91 20.30 -14.93
C VAL A 89 -17.45 19.07 -15.68
N ILE A 90 -16.16 18.94 -15.95
CA ILE A 90 -15.53 17.74 -16.48
C ILE A 90 -14.69 17.13 -15.35
N SER A 91 -15.13 15.98 -14.86
CA SER A 91 -14.49 15.25 -13.76
C SER A 91 -13.41 14.33 -14.33
N LEU A 92 -12.16 14.75 -14.24
CA LEU A 92 -10.99 14.04 -14.78
C LEU A 92 -10.24 13.35 -13.64
N GLY A 93 -10.42 12.04 -13.47
CA GLY A 93 -9.73 11.31 -12.41
C GLY A 93 -10.30 9.93 -12.11
N GLY A 94 -9.88 9.35 -10.99
CA GLY A 94 -10.45 8.10 -10.46
C GLY A 94 -11.80 8.30 -9.78
N GLY A 95 -12.26 7.28 -9.04
CA GLY A 95 -13.60 7.27 -8.42
C GLY A 95 -13.85 8.44 -7.46
N VAL A 96 -12.83 8.90 -6.72
CA VAL A 96 -12.91 10.08 -5.84
C VAL A 96 -13.32 11.33 -6.61
N ILE A 97 -12.59 11.64 -7.69
CA ILE A 97 -12.87 12.82 -8.53
C ILE A 97 -14.20 12.65 -9.27
N CYS A 98 -14.52 11.45 -9.74
CA CYS A 98 -15.81 11.17 -10.37
C CYS A 98 -16.99 11.47 -9.43
N ASP A 99 -16.92 11.02 -8.19
CA ASP A 99 -17.97 11.24 -7.19
C ASP A 99 -18.05 12.72 -6.75
N MET A 100 -16.90 13.33 -6.47
CA MET A 100 -16.84 14.73 -6.02
C MET A 100 -17.29 15.70 -7.12
N GLY A 101 -16.80 15.53 -8.35
CA GLY A 101 -17.18 16.38 -9.47
C GLY A 101 -18.66 16.24 -9.81
N GLY A 102 -19.21 15.02 -9.74
CA GLY A 102 -20.64 14.80 -9.85
C GLY A 102 -21.45 15.44 -8.70
N TYR A 103 -20.95 15.37 -7.47
CA TYR A 103 -21.57 16.02 -6.30
C TYR A 103 -21.56 17.54 -6.44
N ILE A 104 -20.41 18.15 -6.77
CA ILE A 104 -20.25 19.57 -7.09
C ILE A 104 -21.32 20.00 -8.10
N SER A 105 -21.48 19.24 -9.19
CA SER A 105 -22.47 19.53 -10.21
C SER A 105 -23.92 19.28 -9.77
N ALA A 106 -24.17 18.45 -8.78
CA ALA A 106 -25.51 18.23 -8.22
C ALA A 106 -25.97 19.40 -7.35
N THR A 107 -25.04 20.03 -6.63
CA THR A 107 -25.34 21.03 -5.59
C THR A 107 -25.07 22.46 -6.05
N TYR A 108 -24.08 22.69 -6.91
CA TYR A 108 -23.80 24.03 -7.43
C TYR A 108 -24.99 24.56 -8.24
N MET A 109 -25.47 25.76 -7.88
CA MET A 109 -26.69 26.37 -8.42
C MET A 109 -27.94 25.45 -8.45
N ARG A 110 -28.00 24.46 -7.54
CA ARG A 110 -29.03 23.40 -7.49
C ARG A 110 -29.02 22.44 -8.70
N GLY A 111 -27.90 22.37 -9.41
CA GLY A 111 -27.71 21.46 -10.53
C GLY A 111 -27.18 22.16 -11.78
N ILE A 112 -26.01 21.73 -12.24
CA ILE A 112 -25.44 22.04 -13.56
C ILE A 112 -24.99 20.74 -14.26
N GLU A 113 -24.71 20.77 -15.56
CA GLU A 113 -24.28 19.56 -16.27
C GLU A 113 -22.85 19.14 -15.91
N PHE A 114 -22.55 17.86 -16.12
CA PHE A 114 -21.20 17.34 -15.96
C PHE A 114 -20.86 16.17 -16.86
N ILE A 115 -19.58 16.02 -17.20
CA ILE A 115 -19.04 14.89 -17.95
C ILE A 115 -18.06 14.13 -17.05
N GLN A 116 -18.14 12.80 -17.08
CA GLN A 116 -17.17 11.92 -16.45
C GLN A 116 -16.05 11.56 -17.43
N VAL A 117 -14.80 11.71 -16.99
CA VAL A 117 -13.61 11.28 -17.73
C VAL A 117 -12.73 10.40 -16.82
N PRO A 118 -13.13 9.13 -16.60
CA PRO A 118 -12.47 8.24 -15.64
C PRO A 118 -11.07 7.80 -16.09
N THR A 119 -10.07 7.97 -15.20
CA THR A 119 -8.67 7.64 -15.47
C THR A 119 -8.18 6.34 -14.83
N SER A 120 -8.91 5.81 -13.85
CA SER A 120 -8.64 4.50 -13.22
C SER A 120 -9.58 3.42 -13.78
N LEU A 121 -9.11 2.17 -13.91
CA LEU A 121 -9.96 1.07 -14.40
C LEU A 121 -11.24 0.91 -13.55
N LEU A 122 -11.12 1.02 -12.22
CA LEU A 122 -12.27 0.98 -11.30
C LEU A 122 -13.33 2.03 -11.67
N ALA A 123 -12.92 3.27 -11.91
CA ALA A 123 -13.84 4.32 -12.33
C ALA A 123 -14.41 4.09 -13.74
N GLN A 124 -13.64 3.51 -14.65
CA GLN A 124 -14.09 3.22 -16.02
C GLN A 124 -15.19 2.16 -16.07
N VAL A 125 -15.12 1.15 -15.21
CA VAL A 125 -16.10 0.04 -15.20
C VAL A 125 -17.22 0.22 -14.18
N ASP A 126 -16.98 1.00 -13.13
CA ASP A 126 -17.92 1.15 -12.03
C ASP A 126 -18.24 2.62 -11.73
N ALA A 127 -17.40 3.36 -11.00
CA ALA A 127 -17.78 4.64 -10.37
C ALA A 127 -18.36 5.70 -11.33
N SER A 128 -17.90 5.77 -12.58
CA SER A 128 -18.39 6.78 -13.54
C SER A 128 -19.80 6.50 -14.09
N VAL A 129 -20.34 5.30 -13.87
CA VAL A 129 -21.63 4.85 -14.42
C VAL A 129 -22.64 4.58 -13.30
N GLY A 130 -23.86 5.09 -13.46
CA GLY A 130 -24.99 4.81 -12.55
C GLY A 130 -25.38 5.94 -11.59
N GLY A 131 -24.77 7.11 -11.74
CA GLY A 131 -25.28 8.39 -11.21
C GLY A 131 -25.26 8.56 -9.69
N LYS A 132 -24.62 7.65 -8.92
CA LYS A 132 -24.41 7.85 -7.49
C LYS A 132 -23.19 8.75 -7.32
N VAL A 133 -23.39 9.93 -6.74
CA VAL A 133 -22.31 10.90 -6.49
C VAL A 133 -22.34 11.30 -5.03
N ALA A 134 -21.19 11.29 -4.36
CA ALA A 134 -21.15 11.41 -2.91
C ALA A 134 -19.81 11.97 -2.38
N ILE A 135 -19.88 12.44 -1.15
CA ILE A 135 -18.71 12.70 -0.30
C ILE A 135 -18.76 11.86 0.97
N ASN A 136 -17.60 11.75 1.61
CA ASN A 136 -17.45 11.11 2.90
C ASN A 136 -17.68 12.12 4.03
N HIS A 137 -18.23 11.61 5.12
CA HIS A 137 -18.23 12.26 6.42
C HIS A 137 -17.22 11.53 7.31
N PRO A 138 -16.57 12.18 8.30
CA PRO A 138 -15.60 11.51 9.18
C PRO A 138 -16.09 10.23 9.87
N LYS A 139 -17.42 10.05 9.97
CA LYS A 139 -18.05 8.87 10.57
C LYS A 139 -18.55 7.83 9.55
N CYS A 140 -18.65 8.15 8.26
CA CYS A 140 -19.23 7.26 7.27
C CYS A 140 -18.87 7.61 5.82
N LYS A 141 -18.66 6.55 5.01
CA LYS A 141 -18.30 6.64 3.59
C LYS A 141 -19.54 6.72 2.68
N ASN A 142 -19.53 7.62 1.70
CA ASN A 142 -20.57 7.76 0.66
C ASN A 142 -22.01 7.87 1.20
N MET A 143 -22.22 8.50 2.37
CA MET A 143 -23.55 8.65 2.97
C MET A 143 -24.21 10.01 2.65
N ILE A 144 -23.42 10.99 2.24
CA ILE A 144 -23.89 12.32 1.87
C ILE A 144 -23.68 12.44 0.36
N GLY A 145 -24.76 12.57 -0.40
CA GLY A 145 -24.68 12.50 -1.85
C GLY A 145 -25.99 12.82 -2.57
N SER A 146 -25.99 12.59 -3.87
CA SER A 146 -27.15 12.75 -4.75
C SER A 146 -27.17 11.65 -5.82
N PHE A 147 -28.35 11.42 -6.40
CA PHE A 147 -28.49 10.68 -7.65
C PHE A 147 -28.49 11.69 -8.80
N LYS A 148 -27.37 11.81 -9.52
CA LYS A 148 -27.21 12.69 -10.67
C LYS A 148 -26.49 11.95 -11.79
N ASN A 149 -27.20 11.74 -12.91
CA ASN A 149 -26.61 11.14 -14.09
C ASN A 149 -25.72 12.14 -14.82
N PRO A 150 -24.55 11.72 -15.35
CA PRO A 150 -23.69 12.57 -16.15
C PRO A 150 -24.35 12.89 -17.50
N TYR A 151 -24.02 14.06 -18.04
CA TYR A 151 -24.34 14.41 -19.43
C TYR A 151 -23.66 13.42 -20.38
N ARG A 152 -22.37 13.11 -20.14
CA ARG A 152 -21.60 12.11 -20.88
C ARG A 152 -20.59 11.40 -20.00
N VAL A 153 -20.21 10.18 -20.39
CA VAL A 153 -19.06 9.44 -19.86
C VAL A 153 -18.10 9.16 -21.02
N ILE A 154 -16.88 9.70 -20.94
CA ILE A 154 -15.84 9.55 -21.96
C ILE A 154 -14.70 8.72 -21.39
N ILE A 155 -14.60 7.47 -21.83
CA ILE A 155 -13.67 6.47 -21.31
C ILE A 155 -12.55 6.25 -22.31
N ASP A 156 -11.36 6.77 -21.96
CA ASP A 156 -10.14 6.57 -22.73
C ASP A 156 -9.23 5.55 -22.02
N VAL A 157 -9.09 4.36 -22.62
CA VAL A 157 -8.28 3.27 -22.02
C VAL A 157 -6.80 3.59 -21.99
N GLU A 158 -6.34 4.62 -22.73
CA GLU A 158 -4.95 5.09 -22.68
C GLU A 158 -4.53 5.61 -21.31
N PHE A 159 -5.47 6.08 -20.49
CA PHE A 159 -5.18 6.51 -19.12
C PHE A 159 -4.62 5.38 -18.27
N LEU A 160 -4.99 4.13 -18.56
CA LEU A 160 -4.53 2.94 -17.81
C LEU A 160 -3.03 2.71 -17.95
N LYS A 161 -2.36 3.26 -18.98
CA LYS A 161 -0.90 3.14 -19.17
C LYS A 161 -0.08 3.86 -18.12
N THR A 162 -0.62 4.89 -17.47
CA THR A 162 0.05 5.60 -16.37
C THR A 162 -0.46 5.17 -15.01
N LEU A 163 -1.51 4.34 -14.96
CA LEU A 163 -2.13 3.91 -13.72
C LEU A 163 -1.18 2.96 -12.95
N PRO A 164 -0.95 3.16 -11.65
CA PRO A 164 -0.18 2.23 -10.85
C PRO A 164 -0.73 0.80 -10.95
N LYS A 165 0.16 -0.20 -11.02
CA LYS A 165 -0.23 -1.62 -11.14
C LYS A 165 -1.22 -2.06 -10.06
N ARG A 166 -1.06 -1.57 -8.83
CA ARG A 166 -1.96 -1.83 -7.70
C ARG A 166 -3.38 -1.31 -7.93
N GLU A 167 -3.52 -0.14 -8.55
CA GLU A 167 -4.82 0.45 -8.88
C GLU A 167 -5.47 -0.23 -10.10
N PHE A 168 -4.68 -0.65 -11.09
CA PHE A 168 -5.19 -1.49 -12.17
C PHE A 168 -5.74 -2.83 -11.63
N LYS A 169 -4.98 -3.47 -10.74
CA LYS A 169 -5.39 -4.69 -10.02
C LYS A 169 -6.68 -4.48 -9.21
N SER A 170 -6.81 -3.34 -8.53
CA SER A 170 -8.06 -2.93 -7.87
C SER A 170 -9.24 -2.87 -8.85
N GLY A 171 -9.09 -2.18 -9.99
CA GLY A 171 -10.14 -2.12 -11.01
C GLY A 171 -10.50 -3.49 -11.61
N MET A 172 -9.53 -4.39 -11.75
CA MET A 172 -9.77 -5.77 -12.19
C MET A 172 -10.64 -6.56 -11.21
N GLY A 173 -10.58 -6.27 -9.91
CA GLY A 173 -11.46 -6.89 -8.90
C GLY A 173 -12.95 -6.69 -9.23
N GLU A 174 -13.33 -5.45 -9.53
CA GLU A 174 -14.70 -5.11 -9.93
C GLU A 174 -15.07 -5.59 -11.33
N LEU A 175 -14.13 -5.48 -12.28
CA LEU A 175 -14.35 -5.97 -13.64
C LEU A 175 -14.63 -7.48 -13.65
N LEU A 176 -13.86 -8.26 -12.89
CA LEU A 176 -14.06 -9.70 -12.75
C LEU A 176 -15.35 -10.01 -11.99
N LYS A 177 -15.71 -9.23 -10.96
CA LYS A 177 -17.02 -9.35 -10.29
C LYS A 177 -18.17 -9.29 -11.31
N HIS A 178 -18.14 -8.35 -12.27
CA HIS A 178 -19.19 -8.25 -13.30
C HIS A 178 -19.32 -9.52 -14.14
N SER A 179 -18.25 -10.28 -14.35
CA SER A 179 -18.33 -11.57 -15.06
C SER A 179 -19.19 -12.63 -14.35
N PHE A 180 -19.35 -12.52 -13.02
CA PHE A 180 -20.23 -13.38 -12.22
C PHE A 180 -21.67 -12.83 -12.11
N LEU A 181 -21.91 -11.61 -12.60
CA LEU A 181 -23.23 -10.97 -12.60
C LEU A 181 -24.01 -11.18 -13.90
N THR A 182 -23.46 -11.94 -14.84
CA THR A 182 -24.10 -12.26 -16.12
C THR A 182 -24.15 -13.76 -16.32
N ASN A 183 -25.21 -14.24 -16.97
CA ASN A 183 -25.31 -15.63 -17.42
C ASN A 183 -24.48 -15.89 -18.69
N ASP A 184 -24.01 -14.82 -19.35
CA ASP A 184 -23.15 -14.92 -20.53
C ASP A 184 -21.70 -15.24 -20.13
N LYS A 185 -21.34 -16.52 -20.29
CA LYS A 185 -19.99 -17.03 -19.99
C LYS A 185 -18.93 -16.51 -20.95
N SER A 186 -19.31 -15.99 -22.11
CA SER A 186 -18.37 -15.52 -23.13
C SER A 186 -17.50 -14.37 -22.62
N TYR A 187 -18.02 -13.56 -21.69
CA TYR A 187 -17.25 -12.47 -21.10
C TYR A 187 -16.08 -12.98 -20.25
N LEU A 188 -16.33 -13.93 -19.35
CA LEU A 188 -15.28 -14.56 -18.53
C LEU A 188 -14.29 -15.32 -19.42
N GLU A 189 -14.77 -16.10 -20.38
CA GLU A 189 -13.94 -16.87 -21.33
C GLU A 189 -13.06 -15.96 -22.19
N TYR A 190 -13.57 -14.79 -22.58
CA TYR A 190 -12.81 -13.78 -23.31
C TYR A 190 -11.66 -13.21 -22.46
N ILE A 191 -11.90 -12.94 -21.18
CA ILE A 191 -10.87 -12.48 -20.24
C ILE A 191 -9.81 -13.58 -20.05
N GLU A 192 -10.24 -14.82 -19.80
CA GLU A 192 -9.37 -16.00 -19.66
C GLU A 192 -8.46 -16.19 -20.90
N SER A 193 -9.00 -15.98 -22.10
CA SER A 193 -8.27 -16.14 -23.36
C SER A 193 -7.32 -14.98 -23.70
N ASN A 194 -7.39 -13.85 -22.98
CA ASN A 194 -6.62 -12.64 -23.28
C ASN A 194 -5.80 -12.09 -22.11
N VAL A 195 -5.56 -12.89 -21.06
CA VAL A 195 -4.82 -12.49 -19.84
C VAL A 195 -3.55 -11.69 -20.14
N GLU A 196 -2.68 -12.22 -21.01
CA GLU A 196 -1.39 -11.57 -21.31
C GLU A 196 -1.56 -10.25 -22.06
N LYS A 197 -2.55 -10.15 -22.95
CA LYS A 197 -2.86 -8.88 -23.65
C LYS A 197 -3.45 -7.84 -22.69
N ILE A 198 -4.24 -8.27 -21.71
CA ILE A 198 -4.78 -7.38 -20.66
C ILE A 198 -3.64 -6.86 -19.78
N LYS A 199 -2.74 -7.75 -19.33
CA LYS A 199 -1.55 -7.36 -18.55
C LYS A 199 -0.63 -6.40 -19.31
N ASN A 200 -0.54 -6.57 -20.63
CA ASN A 200 0.21 -5.68 -21.52
C ASN A 200 -0.56 -4.42 -21.95
N LEU A 201 -1.76 -4.19 -21.38
CA LEU A 201 -2.60 -3.02 -21.65
C LEU A 201 -2.90 -2.83 -23.16
N ASP A 202 -3.19 -3.92 -23.87
CA ASP A 202 -3.63 -3.85 -25.27
C ASP A 202 -4.96 -3.07 -25.36
N ASN A 203 -4.94 -1.93 -26.05
CA ASN A 203 -6.09 -1.04 -26.14
C ASN A 203 -7.35 -1.74 -26.66
N LYS A 204 -7.24 -2.60 -27.69
CA LYS A 204 -8.42 -3.23 -28.30
C LYS A 204 -9.07 -4.22 -27.34
N ILE A 205 -8.25 -4.96 -26.59
CA ILE A 205 -8.73 -5.87 -25.55
C ILE A 205 -9.34 -5.08 -24.39
N LEU A 206 -8.65 -4.03 -23.91
CA LEU A 206 -9.13 -3.17 -22.82
C LEU A 206 -10.47 -2.52 -23.17
N GLU A 207 -10.59 -1.94 -24.37
CA GLU A 207 -11.84 -1.35 -24.87
C GLU A 207 -13.00 -2.35 -24.80
N ASN A 208 -12.75 -3.62 -25.20
CA ASN A 208 -13.78 -4.65 -25.18
C ASN A 208 -14.17 -5.06 -23.76
N ILE A 209 -13.20 -5.34 -22.88
CA ILE A 209 -13.52 -5.79 -21.52
C ILE A 209 -14.20 -4.70 -20.70
N VAL A 210 -13.82 -3.43 -20.90
CA VAL A 210 -14.46 -2.27 -20.25
C VAL A 210 -15.87 -2.09 -20.79
N GLU A 211 -16.07 -2.20 -22.11
CA GLU A 211 -17.39 -2.12 -22.73
C GLU A 211 -18.36 -3.15 -22.14
N GLN A 212 -17.96 -4.43 -22.10
CA GLN A 212 -18.83 -5.48 -21.56
C GLN A 212 -19.15 -5.28 -20.08
N SER A 213 -18.15 -4.85 -19.30
CA SER A 213 -18.33 -4.51 -17.89
C SER A 213 -19.40 -3.44 -17.69
N ILE A 214 -19.35 -2.37 -18.50
CA ILE A 214 -20.33 -1.28 -18.47
C ILE A 214 -21.72 -1.76 -18.89
N ARG A 215 -21.82 -2.62 -19.92
CA ARG A 215 -23.11 -3.18 -20.36
C ARG A 215 -23.79 -3.96 -19.24
N ILE A 216 -23.03 -4.78 -18.52
CA ILE A 216 -23.53 -5.54 -17.36
C ILE A 216 -24.00 -4.60 -16.26
N LYS A 217 -23.19 -3.60 -15.89
CA LYS A 217 -23.59 -2.61 -14.87
C LYS A 217 -24.84 -1.84 -15.29
N LYS A 218 -24.89 -1.37 -16.53
CA LYS A 218 -25.98 -0.55 -17.06
C LYS A 218 -27.30 -1.32 -17.12
N TYR A 219 -27.26 -2.63 -17.44
CA TYR A 219 -28.44 -3.50 -17.36
C TYR A 219 -29.12 -3.40 -15.98
N TYR A 220 -28.36 -3.59 -14.89
CA TYR A 220 -28.88 -3.50 -13.53
C TYR A 220 -29.30 -2.08 -13.12
N VAL A 221 -28.59 -1.06 -13.60
CA VAL A 221 -28.95 0.35 -13.34
C VAL A 221 -30.27 0.71 -14.03
N ASP A 222 -30.50 0.24 -15.25
CA ASP A 222 -31.67 0.62 -16.04
C ASP A 222 -32.96 -0.02 -15.55
N ILE A 223 -32.88 -1.27 -15.07
CA ILE A 223 -34.04 -1.97 -14.49
C ILE A 223 -34.35 -1.50 -13.06
N ASP A 224 -33.37 -0.95 -12.33
CA ASP A 224 -33.54 -0.47 -10.97
C ASP A 224 -32.67 0.78 -10.65
N PRO A 225 -33.04 1.97 -11.16
CA PRO A 225 -32.22 3.18 -11.05
C PRO A 225 -31.98 3.66 -9.61
N PHE A 226 -32.88 3.34 -8.67
CA PHE A 226 -32.85 3.80 -7.28
C PHE A 226 -32.43 2.72 -6.27
N GLU A 227 -31.97 1.55 -6.74
CA GLU A 227 -31.47 0.46 -5.90
C GLU A 227 -32.48 -0.09 -4.88
N LYS A 228 -33.71 -0.35 -5.33
CA LYS A 228 -34.77 -0.95 -4.49
C LYS A 228 -34.99 -2.44 -4.76
N GLY A 229 -34.42 -2.97 -5.84
CA GLY A 229 -34.70 -4.29 -6.38
C GLY A 229 -33.41 -5.02 -6.79
N GLU A 230 -33.23 -5.21 -8.10
CA GLU A 230 -32.17 -6.03 -8.69
C GLU A 230 -30.82 -5.34 -8.79
N ARG A 231 -30.75 -4.00 -8.75
CA ARG A 231 -29.46 -3.29 -8.72
C ARG A 231 -28.63 -3.67 -7.49
N ALA A 232 -29.28 -4.16 -6.45
CA ALA A 232 -28.63 -4.74 -5.29
C ALA A 232 -27.68 -5.91 -5.63
N PHE A 233 -27.86 -6.62 -6.74
CA PHE A 233 -26.96 -7.69 -7.19
C PHE A 233 -25.57 -7.19 -7.56
N LEU A 234 -25.42 -5.91 -7.94
CA LEU A 234 -24.11 -5.28 -8.13
C LEU A 234 -23.24 -5.33 -6.86
N ASN A 235 -23.87 -5.51 -5.69
CA ASN A 235 -23.21 -5.66 -4.40
C ASN A 235 -22.77 -7.11 -4.09
N LEU A 236 -22.61 -7.98 -5.09
CA LEU A 236 -21.92 -9.28 -4.95
C LEU A 236 -20.53 -9.05 -4.36
N GLY A 237 -20.21 -9.78 -3.29
CA GLY A 237 -18.99 -9.67 -2.49
C GLY A 237 -18.91 -8.45 -1.56
N HIS A 238 -19.77 -7.45 -1.73
CA HIS A 238 -19.60 -6.16 -1.03
C HIS A 238 -19.87 -6.23 0.47
N THR A 239 -20.71 -7.17 0.94
CA THR A 239 -21.00 -7.31 2.38
C THR A 239 -19.73 -7.67 3.17
N TYR A 240 -18.96 -8.63 2.67
CA TYR A 240 -17.65 -8.97 3.25
C TYR A 240 -16.62 -7.87 2.96
N ALA A 241 -16.59 -7.34 1.73
CA ALA A 241 -15.62 -6.32 1.34
C ALA A 241 -15.69 -5.07 2.22
N HIS A 242 -16.88 -4.50 2.43
CA HIS A 242 -17.06 -3.32 3.28
C HIS A 242 -16.72 -3.59 4.74
N ALA A 243 -16.99 -4.80 5.25
CA ALA A 243 -16.58 -5.19 6.59
C ALA A 243 -15.06 -5.27 6.71
N LEU A 244 -14.38 -5.85 5.71
CA LEU A 244 -12.93 -5.93 5.64
C LEU A 244 -12.30 -4.54 5.56
N GLU A 245 -12.76 -3.70 4.64
CA GLU A 245 -12.30 -2.31 4.53
C GLU A 245 -12.47 -1.56 5.85
N SER A 246 -13.64 -1.67 6.49
CA SER A 246 -13.91 -1.00 7.77
C SER A 246 -13.04 -1.53 8.90
N PHE A 247 -12.73 -2.83 8.92
CA PHE A 247 -11.87 -3.45 9.92
C PHE A 247 -10.45 -2.88 9.85
N PHE A 248 -9.95 -2.63 8.65
CA PHE A 248 -8.61 -2.07 8.42
C PHE A 248 -8.58 -0.55 8.25
N ASP A 249 -9.63 0.17 8.66
CA ASP A 249 -9.77 1.62 8.49
C ASP A 249 -9.51 2.11 7.04
N TYR A 250 -9.93 1.33 6.05
CA TYR A 250 -9.70 1.57 4.63
C TYR A 250 -8.22 1.63 4.25
N LYS A 251 -7.35 1.02 5.07
CA LYS A 251 -5.92 0.81 4.81
C LYS A 251 -5.65 -0.67 4.55
N GLY A 252 -4.46 -0.98 4.07
CA GLY A 252 -4.07 -2.34 3.72
C GLY A 252 -4.68 -2.81 2.39
N TYR A 253 -6.00 -2.90 2.27
CA TYR A 253 -6.68 -3.39 1.06
C TYR A 253 -7.22 -2.26 0.19
N THR A 254 -7.04 -2.39 -1.13
CA THR A 254 -7.81 -1.58 -2.07
C THR A 254 -9.24 -2.11 -2.15
N HIS A 255 -10.16 -1.29 -2.65
CA HIS A 255 -11.56 -1.67 -2.81
C HIS A 255 -11.74 -2.96 -3.62
N GLY A 256 -11.08 -3.06 -4.78
CA GLY A 256 -11.17 -4.24 -5.63
C GLY A 256 -10.57 -5.50 -5.01
N GLU A 257 -9.53 -5.39 -4.18
CA GLU A 257 -8.99 -6.53 -3.43
C GLU A 257 -9.98 -7.03 -2.40
N ALA A 258 -10.65 -6.11 -1.68
CA ALA A 258 -11.69 -6.46 -0.72
C ALA A 258 -12.90 -7.10 -1.42
N VAL A 259 -13.33 -6.57 -2.57
CA VAL A 259 -14.42 -7.10 -3.39
C VAL A 259 -14.08 -8.49 -3.92
N ALA A 260 -12.85 -8.72 -4.39
CA ALA A 260 -12.43 -10.05 -4.86
C ALA A 260 -12.48 -11.11 -3.74
N LYS A 261 -11.99 -10.79 -2.53
CA LYS A 261 -12.15 -11.65 -1.35
C LYS A 261 -13.63 -11.84 -1.00
N GLY A 262 -14.43 -10.78 -1.11
CA GLY A 262 -15.86 -10.85 -0.87
C GLY A 262 -16.64 -11.74 -1.86
N VAL A 263 -16.29 -11.70 -3.14
CA VAL A 263 -16.86 -12.60 -4.16
C VAL A 263 -16.60 -14.05 -3.76
N ILE A 264 -15.37 -14.36 -3.32
CA ILE A 264 -15.05 -15.70 -2.83
C ILE A 264 -15.84 -16.05 -1.57
N PHE A 265 -16.06 -15.13 -0.64
CA PHE A 265 -16.92 -15.37 0.52
C PHE A 265 -18.36 -15.75 0.10
N ASP A 266 -18.94 -15.01 -0.84
CA ASP A 266 -20.29 -15.29 -1.36
C ASP A 266 -20.36 -16.63 -2.12
N LEU A 267 -19.29 -17.01 -2.83
CA LEU A 267 -19.20 -18.30 -3.50
C LEU A 267 -18.97 -19.46 -2.51
N GLU A 268 -18.19 -19.26 -1.44
CA GLU A 268 -18.05 -20.24 -0.34
C GLU A 268 -19.40 -20.51 0.34
N LEU A 269 -20.21 -19.47 0.54
CA LEU A 269 -21.57 -19.61 1.05
C LEU A 269 -22.49 -20.32 0.04
N SER A 270 -22.35 -20.01 -1.24
CA SER A 270 -23.07 -20.70 -2.32
C SER A 270 -22.71 -22.19 -2.37
N LEU A 271 -21.45 -22.55 -2.16
CA LEU A 271 -20.97 -23.93 -2.06
C LEU A 271 -21.50 -24.62 -0.80
N LEU A 272 -21.45 -23.95 0.36
CA LEU A 272 -21.99 -24.46 1.62
C LEU A 272 -23.49 -24.80 1.52
N ARG A 273 -24.22 -24.07 0.69
CA ARG A 273 -25.65 -24.27 0.41
C ARG A 273 -25.93 -25.08 -0.86
N GLU A 274 -24.93 -25.79 -1.38
CA GLU A 274 -25.02 -26.70 -2.53
C GLU A 274 -25.58 -26.04 -3.81
N LYS A 275 -25.38 -24.72 -3.97
CA LYS A 275 -25.80 -23.95 -5.17
C LYS A 275 -24.76 -24.00 -6.28
N ILE A 276 -23.50 -24.15 -5.91
CA ILE A 276 -22.38 -24.35 -6.82
C ILE A 276 -21.58 -25.59 -6.45
N ASP A 277 -20.72 -26.07 -7.37
CA ASP A 277 -19.73 -27.09 -7.07
C ASP A 277 -18.34 -26.50 -6.76
N THR A 278 -17.42 -27.34 -6.31
CA THR A 278 -16.05 -26.94 -6.01
C THR A 278 -15.30 -26.47 -7.26
N LYS A 279 -15.60 -27.01 -8.44
CA LYS A 279 -14.97 -26.61 -9.70
C LYS A 279 -15.30 -25.16 -10.06
N TYR A 280 -16.52 -24.72 -9.79
CA TYR A 280 -16.94 -23.34 -9.97
C TYR A 280 -16.14 -22.39 -9.06
N LEU A 281 -16.05 -22.72 -7.78
CA LEU A 281 -15.28 -21.92 -6.81
C LEU A 281 -13.79 -21.84 -7.21
N GLU A 282 -13.19 -22.97 -7.62
CA GLU A 282 -11.79 -22.99 -8.06
C GLU A 282 -11.58 -22.21 -9.37
N ARG A 283 -12.52 -22.26 -10.32
CA ARG A 283 -12.47 -21.40 -11.52
C ARG A 283 -12.50 -19.92 -11.13
N ALA A 284 -13.36 -19.53 -10.18
CA ALA A 284 -13.42 -18.17 -9.69
C ALA A 284 -12.09 -17.74 -9.03
N ARG A 285 -11.49 -18.56 -8.18
CA ARG A 285 -10.15 -18.28 -7.63
C ARG A 285 -9.09 -18.14 -8.70
N ASN A 286 -9.10 -19.05 -9.68
CA ASN A 286 -8.11 -19.08 -10.75
C ASN A 286 -8.16 -17.82 -11.61
N ILE A 287 -9.35 -17.30 -11.94
CA ILE A 287 -9.42 -16.07 -12.74
C ILE A 287 -8.83 -14.87 -12.00
N PHE A 288 -9.11 -14.69 -10.71
CA PHE A 288 -8.49 -13.63 -9.92
C PHE A 288 -6.97 -13.83 -9.81
N LYS A 289 -6.51 -15.07 -9.62
CA LYS A 289 -5.09 -15.43 -9.56
C LYS A 289 -4.33 -15.08 -10.84
N LEU A 290 -4.95 -15.22 -12.02
CA LEU A 290 -4.34 -14.86 -13.30
C LEU A 290 -3.95 -13.36 -13.38
N PHE A 291 -4.59 -12.50 -12.56
CA PHE A 291 -4.29 -11.07 -12.43
C PHE A 291 -3.57 -10.72 -11.11
N ASN A 292 -2.96 -11.71 -10.45
CA ASN A 292 -2.25 -11.57 -9.17
C ASN A 292 -3.12 -11.03 -8.03
N ILE A 293 -4.44 -11.26 -8.07
CA ILE A 293 -5.39 -10.88 -7.01
C ILE A 293 -5.50 -12.02 -6.01
N ASP A 294 -5.05 -11.77 -4.78
CA ASP A 294 -5.19 -12.69 -3.67
C ASP A 294 -6.64 -12.68 -3.18
N THR A 295 -7.27 -13.86 -3.21
CA THR A 295 -8.69 -14.04 -2.86
C THR A 295 -8.89 -14.95 -1.66
N ASP A 296 -7.80 -15.41 -1.04
CA ASP A 296 -7.87 -16.12 0.23
C ASP A 296 -8.53 -15.19 1.26
N LEU A 297 -9.49 -15.70 2.01
CA LEU A 297 -10.06 -14.91 3.11
C LEU A 297 -9.04 -14.82 4.24
N ILE A 298 -9.15 -13.77 5.05
CA ILE A 298 -8.37 -13.63 6.27
C ILE A 298 -9.22 -14.07 7.46
N TYR A 299 -8.61 -14.84 8.37
CA TYR A 299 -9.23 -15.18 9.65
C TYR A 299 -9.20 -13.98 10.58
N LEU A 300 -10.39 -13.51 10.93
CA LEU A 300 -10.64 -12.45 11.89
C LEU A 300 -11.62 -12.98 12.93
N LEU A 301 -11.45 -12.57 14.19
CA LEU A 301 -12.34 -13.00 15.26
C LEU A 301 -13.79 -12.57 14.96
N SER A 302 -14.72 -13.52 15.06
CA SER A 302 -16.10 -13.35 14.63
C SER A 302 -16.85 -12.28 15.43
N ASP A 303 -16.56 -12.15 16.72
CA ASP A 303 -17.11 -11.14 17.63
C ASP A 303 -16.76 -9.70 17.22
N LYS A 304 -15.69 -9.51 16.44
CA LYS A 304 -15.28 -8.22 15.87
C LYS A 304 -15.74 -8.03 14.43
N PHE A 305 -15.64 -9.08 13.61
CA PHE A 305 -15.89 -8.98 12.19
C PHE A 305 -17.38 -8.99 11.82
N ILE A 306 -18.18 -9.86 12.43
CA ILE A 306 -19.63 -9.97 12.15
C ILE A 306 -20.37 -8.65 12.43
N PRO A 307 -20.12 -7.92 13.53
CA PRO A 307 -20.72 -6.60 13.74
C PRO A 307 -20.44 -5.58 12.62
N LEU A 308 -19.30 -5.68 11.94
CA LEU A 308 -18.99 -4.82 10.79
C LEU A 308 -19.81 -5.22 9.57
N MET A 309 -19.97 -6.52 9.32
CA MET A 309 -20.87 -7.03 8.27
C MET A 309 -22.31 -6.58 8.48
N ARG A 310 -22.77 -6.47 9.74
CA ARG A 310 -24.12 -5.95 10.08
C ARG A 310 -24.32 -4.47 9.74
N LYS A 311 -23.26 -3.66 9.61
CA LYS A 311 -23.36 -2.23 9.28
C LYS A 311 -23.53 -1.94 7.77
N ASP A 312 -23.49 -2.97 6.92
CA ASP A 312 -23.68 -2.79 5.48
C ASP A 312 -25.05 -2.17 5.16
N LYS A 313 -25.09 -1.26 4.18
CA LYS A 313 -26.28 -0.47 3.81
C LYS A 313 -27.47 -1.32 3.37
N LYS A 314 -27.24 -2.57 2.94
CA LYS A 314 -28.29 -3.52 2.51
C LYS A 314 -29.02 -4.17 3.68
N ASN A 315 -28.46 -4.12 4.88
CA ASN A 315 -29.02 -4.83 6.02
C ASN A 315 -30.25 -4.11 6.57
N SER A 316 -31.25 -4.90 6.93
CA SER A 316 -32.44 -4.45 7.64
C SER A 316 -32.64 -5.33 8.86
N PHE A 317 -33.12 -4.74 9.96
CA PHE A 317 -33.48 -5.48 11.18
C PHE A 317 -32.37 -6.40 11.75
N ASN A 318 -31.11 -5.94 11.78
CA ASN A 318 -29.92 -6.69 12.25
C ASN A 318 -29.56 -7.96 11.44
N LYS A 319 -30.21 -8.21 10.29
CA LYS A 319 -29.91 -9.34 9.41
C LYS A 319 -28.78 -9.01 8.45
N ILE A 320 -27.88 -9.97 8.22
CA ILE A 320 -26.81 -9.85 7.22
C ILE A 320 -27.33 -10.36 5.88
N ILE A 321 -27.46 -9.47 4.90
CA ILE A 321 -27.89 -9.80 3.55
C ILE A 321 -26.68 -9.87 2.62
N THR A 322 -26.56 -10.97 1.87
CA THR A 322 -25.56 -11.12 0.82
C THR A 322 -26.15 -11.66 -0.48
N ILE A 323 -25.33 -11.78 -1.52
CA ILE A 323 -25.71 -12.30 -2.82
C ILE A 323 -25.20 -13.75 -2.95
N LEU A 324 -26.08 -14.67 -3.34
CA LEU A 324 -25.70 -16.01 -3.75
C LEU A 324 -25.75 -16.15 -5.26
N LEU A 325 -24.92 -17.05 -5.76
CA LEU A 325 -24.87 -17.46 -7.15
C LEU A 325 -25.09 -18.98 -7.23
N ASN A 326 -25.76 -19.46 -8.27
CA ASN A 326 -25.83 -20.89 -8.57
C ASN A 326 -25.05 -21.26 -9.83
N ASN A 327 -24.89 -22.57 -10.09
CA ASN A 327 -24.14 -23.09 -11.25
C ASN A 327 -24.65 -22.61 -12.63
N GLN A 328 -25.87 -22.09 -12.69
CA GLN A 328 -26.47 -21.57 -13.92
C GLN A 328 -26.25 -20.05 -14.09
N GLY A 329 -25.67 -19.38 -13.09
CA GLY A 329 -25.44 -17.93 -13.09
C GLY A 329 -26.55 -17.11 -12.42
N TYR A 330 -27.60 -17.75 -11.88
CA TYR A 330 -28.71 -17.03 -11.25
C TYR A 330 -28.32 -16.48 -9.88
N LEU A 331 -28.64 -15.20 -9.68
CA LEU A 331 -28.35 -14.44 -8.48
C LEU A 331 -29.56 -14.38 -7.56
N THR A 332 -29.33 -14.50 -6.25
CA THR A 332 -30.40 -14.33 -5.25
C THR A 332 -29.90 -13.52 -4.05
N LYS A 333 -30.77 -12.68 -3.48
CA LYS A 333 -30.52 -12.04 -2.19
C LYS A 333 -30.87 -13.02 -1.09
N THR A 334 -29.99 -13.18 -0.12
CA THR A 334 -30.25 -14.11 0.99
C THR A 334 -29.77 -13.54 2.32
N GLU A 335 -30.44 -13.98 3.39
CA GLU A 335 -29.95 -13.80 4.75
C GLU A 335 -28.90 -14.86 5.06
N VAL A 336 -27.79 -14.44 5.69
CA VAL A 336 -26.69 -15.30 6.12
C VAL A 336 -26.75 -15.45 7.63
N GLN A 337 -26.71 -16.69 8.11
CA GLN A 337 -26.65 -16.97 9.55
C GLN A 337 -25.21 -16.87 10.06
N GLU A 338 -25.02 -16.46 11.30
CA GLU A 338 -23.68 -16.26 11.88
C GLU A 338 -22.86 -17.55 11.89
N GLU A 339 -23.51 -18.70 12.10
CA GLU A 339 -22.84 -20.00 12.08
C GLU A 339 -22.27 -20.33 10.68
N GLU A 340 -22.91 -19.85 9.61
CA GLU A 340 -22.39 -20.01 8.25
C GLU A 340 -21.16 -19.14 8.01
N ILE A 341 -21.19 -17.90 8.50
CA ILE A 341 -20.05 -16.97 8.43
C ILE A 341 -18.85 -17.57 9.17
N ILE A 342 -19.06 -18.05 10.41
CA ILE A 342 -18.02 -18.68 11.23
C ILE A 342 -17.47 -19.92 10.52
N LYS A 343 -18.34 -20.80 10.00
CA LYS A 343 -17.90 -22.00 9.25
C LYS A 343 -17.02 -21.65 8.05
N ILE A 344 -17.33 -20.58 7.32
CA ILE A 344 -16.53 -20.14 6.16
C ILE A 344 -15.20 -19.55 6.62
N ILE A 345 -15.21 -18.59 7.56
CA ILE A 345 -14.00 -17.93 8.07
C ILE A 345 -13.05 -18.95 8.73
N ASP A 346 -13.58 -19.95 9.44
CA ASP A 346 -12.81 -20.99 10.10
C ASP A 346 -11.97 -21.85 9.13
N LYS A 347 -12.37 -21.97 7.85
CA LYS A 347 -11.56 -22.63 6.82
C LYS A 347 -10.22 -21.92 6.57
N TYR A 348 -10.15 -20.63 6.91
CA TYR A 348 -9.00 -19.77 6.68
C TYR A 348 -8.21 -19.46 7.96
N LYS A 349 -8.37 -20.25 9.03
CA LYS A 349 -7.59 -20.11 10.28
C LYS A 349 -6.07 -20.12 10.07
N ASN A 350 -5.61 -20.62 8.93
CA ASN A 350 -4.21 -20.55 8.54
C ASN A 350 -3.78 -19.17 8.01
N SER A 351 -4.69 -18.30 7.56
CA SER A 351 -4.40 -16.92 7.15
C SER A 351 -4.80 -15.95 8.26
N PHE A 352 -3.83 -15.35 8.97
CA PHE A 352 -4.10 -14.55 10.17
C PHE A 352 -3.11 -13.38 10.29
N LEU A 353 -3.35 -12.49 11.25
CA LEU A 353 -2.48 -11.36 11.53
C LEU A 353 -1.38 -11.72 12.53
N ARG A 354 -0.15 -11.28 12.26
CA ARG A 354 0.96 -11.24 13.22
C ARG A 354 1.47 -9.81 13.38
N ALA A 355 1.97 -9.50 14.57
CA ALA A 355 2.63 -8.23 14.87
C ALA A 355 4.06 -8.49 15.34
N SER A 356 5.06 -7.81 14.77
CA SER A 356 6.42 -7.80 15.30
C SER A 356 6.78 -6.42 15.81
N ILE A 357 7.42 -6.38 16.98
CA ILE A 357 7.92 -5.15 17.61
C ILE A 357 9.42 -5.32 17.82
N ASP A 358 10.20 -4.41 17.26
CA ASP A 358 11.63 -4.28 17.50
C ASP A 358 11.89 -3.12 18.47
N ILE A 359 12.47 -3.42 19.63
CA ILE A 359 12.96 -2.45 20.60
C ILE A 359 14.47 -2.31 20.43
N GLY A 360 14.85 -1.39 19.54
CA GLY A 360 16.24 -1.05 19.28
C GLY A 360 16.81 -0.02 20.24
N THR A 361 18.12 0.22 20.11
CA THR A 361 18.87 1.23 20.89
C THR A 361 18.35 2.65 20.64
N ASN A 362 17.98 2.99 19.41
CA ASN A 362 17.54 4.34 19.05
C ASN A 362 16.02 4.46 18.89
N SER A 363 15.36 3.41 18.39
CA SER A 363 13.96 3.47 17.97
C SER A 363 13.21 2.18 18.31
N CYS A 364 11.91 2.32 18.53
CA CYS A 364 10.96 1.22 18.48
C CYS A 364 10.30 1.19 17.11
N ARG A 365 10.03 -0.02 16.61
CA ARG A 365 9.36 -0.23 15.32
C ARG A 365 8.27 -1.28 15.45
N LEU A 366 7.16 -1.10 14.75
CA LEU A 366 6.04 -2.03 14.68
C LEU A 366 5.77 -2.41 13.23
N LEU A 367 5.59 -3.71 12.97
CA LEU A 367 5.06 -4.25 11.73
C LEU A 367 3.87 -5.15 12.05
N ILE A 368 2.73 -4.93 11.39
CA ILE A 368 1.59 -5.85 11.39
C ILE A 368 1.42 -6.35 9.96
N ALA A 369 1.33 -7.67 9.81
CA ALA A 369 1.20 -8.32 8.52
C ALA A 369 0.15 -9.44 8.55
N GLU A 370 -0.54 -9.61 7.43
CA GLU A 370 -1.25 -10.84 7.09
C GLU A 370 -0.21 -11.90 6.71
N VAL A 371 -0.31 -13.06 7.34
CA VAL A 371 0.53 -14.22 7.07
C VAL A 371 -0.32 -15.46 6.85
N GLN A 372 0.21 -16.42 6.11
CA GLN A 372 -0.41 -17.73 5.91
C GLN A 372 0.50 -18.82 6.49
N LYS A 373 -0.06 -19.72 7.29
CA LYS A 373 0.63 -20.87 7.86
C LYS A 373 0.30 -22.14 7.09
N ASN A 374 1.26 -22.65 6.34
CA ASN A 374 1.15 -23.94 5.67
C ASN A 374 2.09 -24.93 6.38
N ASN A 375 1.50 -25.92 7.07
CA ASN A 375 2.19 -26.81 8.00
C ASN A 375 2.93 -26.02 9.10
N GLU A 376 4.25 -26.11 9.17
CA GLU A 376 5.08 -25.36 10.12
C GLU A 376 5.68 -24.08 9.52
N ILE A 377 5.42 -23.78 8.25
CA ILE A 377 5.99 -22.64 7.55
C ILE A 377 4.98 -21.50 7.53
N ILE A 378 5.40 -20.34 8.01
CA ILE A 378 4.63 -19.10 7.92
C ILE A 378 5.19 -18.30 6.74
N SER A 379 4.33 -17.90 5.83
CA SER A 379 4.67 -17.06 4.68
C SER A 379 3.95 -15.72 4.76
N PHE A 380 4.65 -14.66 4.36
CA PHE A 380 4.08 -13.32 4.23
C PHE A 380 3.03 -13.27 3.13
N LYS A 381 1.90 -12.62 3.40
CA LYS A 381 0.86 -12.30 2.40
C LYS A 381 0.83 -10.81 2.11
N LYS A 382 0.76 -10.00 3.17
CA LYS A 382 0.52 -8.56 3.03
C LYS A 382 0.94 -7.73 4.23
N GLU A 383 1.49 -6.55 3.98
CA GLU A 383 1.72 -5.53 5.01
C GLU A 383 0.41 -4.81 5.32
N ILE A 384 0.05 -4.72 6.59
CA ILE A 384 -1.17 -4.05 7.06
C ILE A 384 -0.83 -2.70 7.69
N TYR A 385 0.20 -2.67 8.53
CA TYR A 385 0.58 -1.47 9.27
C TYR A 385 2.08 -1.49 9.60
N LYS A 386 2.74 -0.34 9.46
CA LYS A 386 4.14 -0.13 9.83
C LYS A 386 4.27 1.20 10.56
N ASP A 387 5.01 1.24 11.66
CA ASP A 387 5.30 2.47 12.40
C ASP A 387 6.74 2.47 12.96
N LEU A 388 7.28 3.66 13.18
CA LEU A 388 8.62 3.87 13.73
C LEU A 388 8.60 5.08 14.67
N GLU A 389 9.07 4.87 15.90
CA GLU A 389 9.17 5.91 16.91
C GLU A 389 10.58 5.98 17.49
N ILE A 390 11.14 7.19 17.59
CA ILE A 390 12.48 7.41 18.15
C ILE A 390 12.34 7.58 19.67
N VAL A 391 12.87 6.61 20.42
CA VAL A 391 12.75 6.55 21.89
C VAL A 391 14.11 6.73 22.60
N LYS A 392 15.21 6.49 21.88
CA LYS A 392 16.60 6.57 22.39
C LYS A 392 16.80 5.77 23.68
N LEU A 393 16.35 4.51 23.69
CA LEU A 393 16.44 3.63 24.85
C LEU A 393 17.90 3.41 25.31
N GLY A 394 18.82 3.33 24.35
CA GLY A 394 20.23 3.07 24.58
C GLY A 394 21.09 4.30 24.92
N GLU A 395 20.48 5.45 25.16
CA GLU A 395 21.19 6.68 25.53
C GLU A 395 22.07 6.46 26.78
N ASP A 396 23.38 6.65 26.64
CA ASP A 396 24.42 6.41 27.65
C ASP A 396 24.57 4.97 28.19
N VAL A 397 23.86 3.99 27.63
CA VAL A 397 24.00 2.57 28.04
C VAL A 397 25.42 2.04 27.81
N ASN A 398 26.08 2.49 26.73
CA ASN A 398 27.46 2.10 26.45
C ASN A 398 28.45 2.57 27.53
N LYS A 399 28.14 3.67 28.22
CA LYS A 399 28.98 4.21 29.31
C LYS A 399 28.62 3.63 30.66
N ASN A 400 27.32 3.55 30.96
CA ASN A 400 26.82 3.30 32.30
C ASN A 400 26.23 1.89 32.50
N LYS A 401 26.08 1.11 31.41
CA LYS A 401 25.42 -0.22 31.40
C LYS A 401 24.06 -0.21 32.09
N PHE A 402 23.33 0.89 31.97
CA PHE A 402 22.08 1.15 32.68
C PHE A 402 21.10 1.94 31.81
N LEU A 403 19.84 1.53 31.77
CA LEU A 403 18.75 2.23 31.08
C LEU A 403 18.22 3.36 31.97
N LYS A 404 18.28 4.61 31.49
CA LYS A 404 17.73 5.77 32.22
C LYS A 404 16.22 5.67 32.34
N GLU A 405 15.66 6.14 33.45
CA GLU A 405 14.21 6.09 33.70
C GLU A 405 13.44 6.89 32.63
N GLU A 406 13.94 8.05 32.20
CA GLU A 406 13.27 8.83 31.15
C GLU A 406 13.25 8.09 29.81
N ALA A 407 14.26 7.28 29.51
CA ALA A 407 14.33 6.48 28.30
C ALA A 407 13.35 5.29 28.36
N ILE A 408 13.26 4.65 29.53
CA ILE A 408 12.26 3.61 29.81
C ILE A 408 10.83 4.17 29.63
N GLU A 409 10.53 5.34 30.19
CA GLU A 409 9.21 5.98 30.08
C GLU A 409 8.84 6.33 28.63
N ARG A 410 9.79 6.85 27.85
CA ARG A 410 9.58 7.10 26.40
C ARG A 410 9.26 5.81 25.65
N THR A 411 10.04 4.74 25.88
CA THR A 411 9.80 3.44 25.26
C THR A 411 8.47 2.85 25.69
N LEU A 412 8.11 2.95 26.97
CA LEU A 412 6.84 2.46 27.50
C LEU A 412 5.64 3.18 26.87
N LYS A 413 5.71 4.51 26.71
CA LYS A 413 4.69 5.29 26.01
C LYS A 413 4.51 4.82 24.56
N CYS A 414 5.60 4.58 23.84
CA CYS A 414 5.56 4.02 22.50
C CYS A 414 4.93 2.62 22.47
N LEU A 415 5.30 1.74 23.40
CA LEU A 415 4.75 0.37 23.46
C LEU A 415 3.26 0.34 23.84
N LYS A 416 2.78 1.29 24.67
CA LYS A 416 1.34 1.47 24.93
C LYS A 416 0.58 1.83 23.65
N LYS A 417 1.10 2.77 22.87
CA LYS A 417 0.55 3.12 21.55
C LYS A 417 0.53 1.91 20.61
N TYR A 418 1.61 1.13 20.56
CA TYR A 418 1.65 -0.09 19.74
C TYR A 418 0.64 -1.14 20.21
N ARG A 419 0.46 -1.28 21.53
CA ARG A 419 -0.55 -2.18 22.09
C ARG A 419 -1.96 -1.79 21.65
N GLU A 420 -2.31 -0.51 21.73
CA GLU A 420 -3.62 -0.01 21.26
C GLU A 420 -3.88 -0.34 19.79
N VAL A 421 -2.87 -0.19 18.93
CA VAL A 421 -2.97 -0.54 17.50
C VAL A 421 -3.16 -2.06 17.32
N ILE A 422 -2.39 -2.88 18.04
CA ILE A 422 -2.48 -4.34 17.98
C ILE A 422 -3.87 -4.83 18.46
N ASP A 423 -4.39 -4.24 19.54
CA ASP A 423 -5.72 -4.55 20.09
C ASP A 423 -6.84 -4.19 19.13
N LYS A 424 -6.69 -3.08 18.39
CA LYS A 424 -7.64 -2.69 17.34
C LYS A 424 -7.80 -3.78 16.28
N TYR A 425 -6.68 -4.41 15.89
CA TYR A 425 -6.67 -5.52 14.94
C TYR A 425 -6.97 -6.88 15.58
N SER A 426 -7.19 -6.93 16.90
CA SER A 426 -7.55 -8.14 17.64
C SER A 426 -6.58 -9.31 17.42
N ILE A 427 -5.28 -8.98 17.38
CA ILE A 427 -4.21 -9.96 17.19
C ILE A 427 -4.04 -10.76 18.49
N GLU A 428 -4.12 -12.09 18.40
CA GLU A 428 -3.92 -12.98 19.54
C GLU A 428 -2.50 -12.82 20.15
N GLU A 429 -2.37 -12.93 21.48
CA GLU A 429 -1.08 -12.77 22.20
C GLU A 429 0.06 -13.63 21.62
N LYS A 430 -0.24 -14.87 21.23
CA LYS A 430 0.73 -15.81 20.62
C LYS A 430 1.32 -15.30 19.29
N ASN A 431 0.64 -14.35 18.64
CA ASN A 431 0.99 -13.76 17.35
C ASN A 431 1.67 -12.38 17.50
N ILE A 432 1.92 -11.92 18.73
CA ILE A 432 2.67 -10.71 19.04
C ILE A 432 4.11 -11.09 19.37
N ILE A 433 5.03 -10.73 18.47
CA ILE A 433 6.46 -11.02 18.58
C ILE A 433 7.21 -9.74 18.93
N CYS A 434 7.43 -9.49 20.21
CA CYS A 434 8.26 -8.37 20.66
C CYS A 434 9.65 -8.85 21.03
N PHE A 435 10.68 -8.17 20.53
CA PHE A 435 12.07 -8.42 20.87
C PHE A 435 12.85 -7.14 21.15
N ALA A 436 13.89 -7.26 21.97
CA ALA A 436 14.79 -6.16 22.29
C ALA A 436 16.25 -6.54 21.99
N THR A 437 17.01 -5.56 21.51
CA THR A 437 18.38 -5.76 21.01
C THR A 437 19.43 -5.23 21.99
N SER A 438 20.55 -4.69 21.49
CA SER A 438 21.76 -4.38 22.27
C SER A 438 21.53 -3.53 23.51
N ALA A 439 20.76 -2.44 23.43
CA ALA A 439 20.54 -1.56 24.59
C ALA A 439 19.93 -2.29 25.80
N THR A 440 18.93 -3.14 25.57
CA THR A 440 18.30 -3.90 26.67
C THR A 440 19.22 -5.04 27.11
N ARG A 441 19.79 -5.78 26.16
CA ARG A 441 20.69 -6.91 26.41
C ARG A 441 21.88 -6.55 27.29
N ASP A 442 22.48 -5.39 27.04
CA ASP A 442 23.72 -4.95 27.67
C ASP A 442 23.49 -4.17 28.97
N SER A 443 22.22 -3.93 29.35
CA SER A 443 21.86 -3.19 30.55
C SER A 443 21.72 -4.09 31.79
N THR A 444 22.14 -3.56 32.94
CA THR A 444 22.06 -4.24 34.24
C THR A 444 20.64 -4.25 34.82
N ASN A 445 19.82 -3.23 34.51
CA ASN A 445 18.42 -3.10 34.94
C ASN A 445 17.41 -3.63 33.91
N ARG A 446 17.82 -4.52 32.99
CA ARG A 446 16.96 -5.06 31.93
C ARG A 446 15.69 -5.75 32.46
N ASP A 447 15.80 -6.49 33.57
CA ASP A 447 14.68 -7.28 34.10
C ASP A 447 13.60 -6.36 34.69
N TYR A 448 14.01 -5.22 35.27
CA TYR A 448 13.09 -4.17 35.69
C TYR A 448 12.33 -3.58 34.49
N PHE A 449 13.06 -3.24 33.42
CA PHE A 449 12.45 -2.72 32.19
C PHE A 449 11.45 -3.71 31.58
N ILE A 450 11.86 -4.98 31.41
CA ILE A 450 11.00 -6.04 30.84
C ILE A 450 9.75 -6.24 31.68
N LYS A 451 9.89 -6.31 33.01
CA LYS A 451 8.76 -6.47 33.92
C LYS A 451 7.80 -5.28 33.84
N LYS A 452 8.32 -4.04 33.89
CA LYS A 452 7.52 -2.82 33.81
C LYS A 452 6.71 -2.75 32.52
N VAL A 453 7.33 -3.08 31.38
CA VAL A 453 6.61 -3.17 30.09
C VAL A 453 5.50 -4.22 30.15
N TYR A 454 5.78 -5.43 30.65
CA TYR A 454 4.78 -6.49 30.70
C TYR A 454 3.61 -6.13 31.63
N ASP A 455 3.90 -5.56 32.81
CA ASP A 455 2.87 -5.19 33.79
C ASP A 455 1.90 -4.15 33.21
N GLU A 456 2.40 -3.19 32.44
CA GLU A 456 1.62 -2.06 31.91
C GLU A 456 1.05 -2.26 30.50
N THR A 457 1.64 -3.11 29.67
CA THR A 457 1.24 -3.29 28.26
C THR A 457 0.82 -4.72 27.91
N LYS A 458 1.15 -5.69 28.78
CA LYS A 458 1.05 -7.13 28.52
C LYS A 458 1.90 -7.62 27.33
N ILE A 459 2.75 -6.77 26.76
CA ILE A 459 3.71 -7.16 25.73
C ILE A 459 4.87 -7.92 26.37
N LYS A 460 5.06 -9.17 25.97
CA LYS A 460 6.20 -10.01 26.38
C LYS A 460 7.43 -9.66 25.54
N ILE A 461 8.43 -9.02 26.14
CA ILE A 461 9.71 -8.71 25.49
C ILE A 461 10.61 -9.95 25.50
N ASN A 462 11.11 -10.34 24.33
CA ASN A 462 12.16 -11.33 24.18
C ASN A 462 13.51 -10.61 23.95
N CYS A 463 14.39 -10.60 24.95
CA CYS A 463 15.73 -10.08 24.76
C CYS A 463 16.56 -11.08 23.94
N ILE A 464 16.94 -10.71 22.71
CA ILE A 464 17.62 -11.63 21.78
C ILE A 464 19.13 -11.41 21.74
N SER A 465 19.87 -12.49 21.45
CA SER A 465 21.31 -12.40 21.16
C SER A 465 21.53 -11.72 19.80
N GLY A 466 22.70 -11.12 19.60
CA GLY A 466 23.08 -10.58 18.28
C GLY A 466 23.03 -11.64 17.18
N ASP A 467 23.32 -12.89 17.52
CA ASP A 467 23.19 -14.04 16.62
C ASP A 467 21.76 -14.30 16.15
N LYS A 468 20.79 -14.22 17.07
CA LYS A 468 19.38 -14.40 16.74
C LYS A 468 18.84 -13.20 15.97
N GLU A 469 19.30 -11.99 16.29
CA GLU A 469 19.00 -10.75 15.57
C GLU A 469 19.48 -10.82 14.11
N ALA A 470 20.74 -11.21 13.89
CA ALA A 470 21.28 -11.44 12.55
C ALA A 470 20.51 -12.54 11.80
N TYR A 471 20.14 -13.62 12.50
CA TYR A 471 19.33 -14.70 11.91
C TYR A 471 17.96 -14.23 11.42
N ILE A 472 17.20 -13.51 12.24
CA ILE A 472 15.89 -13.01 11.80
C ILE A 472 16.05 -11.93 10.73
N ASN A 473 17.06 -11.06 10.80
CA ASN A 473 17.31 -10.08 9.76
C ASN A 473 17.55 -10.77 8.39
N PHE A 474 18.43 -11.76 8.37
CA PHE A 474 18.70 -12.58 7.20
C PHE A 474 17.43 -13.29 6.69
N LYS A 475 16.61 -13.87 7.59
CA LYS A 475 15.34 -14.52 7.23
C LYS A 475 14.32 -13.54 6.66
N GLY A 476 14.27 -12.31 7.15
CA GLY A 476 13.46 -11.25 6.59
C GLY A 476 13.87 -10.95 5.15
N VAL A 477 15.17 -10.72 4.92
CA VAL A 477 15.70 -10.45 3.58
C VAL A 477 15.47 -11.61 2.62
N ILE A 478 15.77 -12.84 3.03
CA ILE A 478 15.69 -13.99 2.13
C ILE A 478 14.25 -14.34 1.75
N SER A 479 13.26 -13.92 2.56
CA SER A 479 11.84 -14.08 2.25
C SER A 479 11.39 -13.31 1.01
N SER A 480 12.19 -12.35 0.55
CA SER A 480 11.95 -11.57 -0.67
C SER A 480 12.37 -12.29 -1.94
N PHE A 481 13.06 -13.43 -1.84
CA PHE A 481 13.55 -14.21 -2.98
C PHE A 481 12.72 -15.48 -3.15
N ASP A 482 12.58 -15.94 -4.39
CA ASP A 482 11.91 -17.19 -4.71
C ASP A 482 12.61 -18.38 -4.07
N ARG A 483 11.87 -19.45 -3.73
CA ARG A 483 12.42 -20.66 -3.09
C ARG A 483 13.51 -21.35 -3.90
N ASP A 484 13.52 -21.15 -5.21
CA ASP A 484 14.52 -21.70 -6.13
C ASP A 484 15.78 -20.82 -6.23
N PHE A 485 15.85 -19.72 -5.47
CA PHE A 485 17.04 -18.87 -5.37
C PHE A 485 18.17 -19.63 -4.65
N LYS A 486 19.17 -20.04 -5.42
CA LYS A 486 20.30 -20.87 -4.95
C LYS A 486 21.56 -20.08 -4.64
N ASP A 487 21.63 -18.82 -5.07
CA ASP A 487 22.83 -18.01 -4.93
C ASP A 487 23.02 -17.58 -3.47
N ASN A 488 24.27 -17.41 -3.06
CA ASN A 488 24.54 -16.82 -1.77
C ASN A 488 24.19 -15.33 -1.80
N ILE A 489 23.75 -14.81 -0.64
CA ILE A 489 23.52 -13.39 -0.42
C ILE A 489 24.41 -12.93 0.74
N LEU A 490 25.04 -11.78 0.56
CA LEU A 490 25.69 -11.05 1.64
C LEU A 490 24.78 -9.91 2.05
N VAL A 491 24.09 -10.10 3.17
CA VAL A 491 23.22 -9.10 3.77
C VAL A 491 24.06 -8.20 4.66
N PHE A 492 23.92 -6.88 4.52
CA PHE A 492 24.47 -5.93 5.47
C PHE A 492 23.46 -4.89 5.94
N ASP A 493 23.57 -4.49 7.20
CA ASP A 493 22.76 -3.44 7.83
C ASP A 493 23.69 -2.36 8.40
N ILE A 494 23.57 -1.12 7.91
CA ILE A 494 24.37 0.01 8.41
C ILE A 494 23.63 0.66 9.57
N GLY A 495 23.92 0.17 10.77
CA GLY A 495 23.46 0.74 12.02
C GLY A 495 24.10 2.10 12.35
N GLY A 496 23.73 2.64 13.52
CA GLY A 496 24.34 3.87 14.05
C GLY A 496 25.77 3.64 14.55
N GLY A 497 25.98 2.55 15.30
CA GLY A 497 27.25 2.25 15.97
C GLY A 497 28.12 1.19 15.31
N SER A 498 27.53 0.32 14.49
CA SER A 498 28.15 -0.85 13.84
C SER A 498 27.48 -1.12 12.51
N THR A 499 28.10 -2.00 11.71
CA THR A 499 27.52 -2.57 10.48
C THR A 499 27.64 -4.08 10.58
N GLU A 500 26.50 -4.76 10.53
CA GLU A 500 26.41 -6.21 10.60
C GLU A 500 26.43 -6.80 9.19
N PHE A 501 27.21 -7.86 8.97
CA PHE A 501 27.32 -8.61 7.71
C PHE A 501 26.93 -10.06 7.95
N THR A 502 26.06 -10.61 7.10
CA THR A 502 25.60 -12.00 7.17
C THR A 502 25.61 -12.62 5.78
N LEU A 503 26.48 -13.60 5.56
CA LEU A 503 26.54 -14.41 4.34
C LEU A 503 25.74 -15.70 4.52
N GLY A 504 24.91 -16.04 3.56
CA GLY A 504 24.21 -17.32 3.53
C GLY A 504 23.34 -17.49 2.30
N ASN A 505 22.50 -18.52 2.33
CA ASN A 505 21.50 -18.79 1.29
C ASN A 505 20.23 -19.41 1.92
N MET A 506 19.35 -19.99 1.08
CA MET A 506 18.09 -20.59 1.54
C MET A 506 18.29 -21.71 2.58
N GLN A 507 19.45 -22.36 2.59
CA GLN A 507 19.79 -23.44 3.54
C GLN A 507 20.17 -22.88 4.91
N GLY A 508 20.62 -21.62 5.01
CA GLY A 508 20.97 -20.98 6.26
C GLY A 508 22.12 -19.98 6.14
N ILE A 509 22.61 -19.56 7.30
CA ILE A 509 23.73 -18.63 7.44
C ILE A 509 25.03 -19.41 7.48
N GLU A 510 25.99 -19.01 6.66
CA GLU A 510 27.32 -19.59 6.58
C GLU A 510 28.31 -18.80 7.46
N LYS A 511 28.36 -17.48 7.28
CA LYS A 511 29.30 -16.59 7.98
C LYS A 511 28.58 -15.33 8.44
N LYS A 512 29.03 -14.77 9.56
CA LYS A 512 28.54 -13.48 10.07
C LYS A 512 29.63 -12.74 10.81
N ILE A 513 29.60 -11.42 10.75
CA ILE A 513 30.54 -10.54 11.44
C ILE A 513 29.92 -9.17 11.65
N SER A 514 30.26 -8.51 12.76
CA SER A 514 29.82 -7.15 13.06
C SER A 514 31.03 -6.25 13.14
N LEU A 515 31.11 -5.27 12.26
CA LEU A 515 32.21 -4.30 12.23
C LEU A 515 31.83 -3.04 12.99
N ASN A 516 32.79 -2.44 13.68
CA ASN A 516 32.63 -1.19 14.43
C ASN A 516 32.60 0.06 13.53
N ILE A 517 31.93 -0.04 12.38
CA ILE A 517 31.70 1.05 11.42
C ILE A 517 30.21 1.33 11.35
N GLY A 518 29.75 2.53 11.72
CA GLY A 518 28.33 2.88 11.74
C GLY A 518 28.11 4.34 11.40
N SER A 519 26.92 4.67 10.90
CA SER A 519 26.59 6.00 10.37
C SER A 519 26.70 7.14 11.39
N VAL A 520 26.35 6.89 12.66
CA VAL A 520 26.55 7.84 13.76
C VAL A 520 28.02 7.87 14.15
N ARG A 521 28.66 6.71 14.32
CA ARG A 521 30.06 6.60 14.76
C ARG A 521 31.04 7.30 13.82
N ILE A 522 30.91 7.09 12.51
CA ILE A 522 31.77 7.74 11.52
C ILE A 522 31.55 9.26 11.50
N THR A 523 30.29 9.68 11.68
CA THR A 523 29.91 11.09 11.76
C THR A 523 30.49 11.75 13.00
N GLU A 524 30.32 11.16 14.17
CA GLU A 524 30.89 11.68 15.42
C GLU A 524 32.43 11.71 15.39
N LYS A 525 33.05 10.71 14.76
CA LYS A 525 34.51 10.59 14.72
C LYS A 525 35.19 11.55 13.76
N PHE A 526 34.59 11.84 12.60
CA PHE A 526 35.26 12.59 11.53
C PHE A 526 34.55 13.87 11.11
N PHE A 527 33.24 13.98 11.34
CA PHE A 527 32.44 15.09 10.83
C PHE A 527 31.86 15.97 11.92
N LEU A 528 31.81 15.54 13.18
CA LEU A 528 31.27 16.34 14.29
C LEU A 528 32.38 16.81 15.22
N ASN A 529 32.53 18.12 15.37
CA ASN A 529 33.41 18.71 16.38
C ASN A 529 32.70 19.88 17.06
N ASN A 530 32.63 19.87 18.40
CA ASN A 530 31.92 20.91 19.19
C ASN A 530 30.49 21.21 18.70
N LYS A 531 29.72 20.17 18.30
CA LYS A 531 28.37 20.27 17.72
C LYS A 531 28.29 20.96 16.35
N ILE A 532 29.41 21.20 15.69
CA ILE A 532 29.47 21.74 14.33
C ILE A 532 29.86 20.62 13.37
N TYR A 533 29.08 20.46 12.31
CA TYR A 533 29.34 19.49 11.25
C TYR A 533 30.34 20.06 10.22
N ASN A 534 31.41 19.31 9.95
CA ASN A 534 32.43 19.64 8.96
C ASN A 534 32.68 18.46 8.01
N TYR A 535 32.03 18.51 6.86
CA TYR A 535 32.16 17.50 5.81
C TYR A 535 33.24 17.86 4.76
N SER A 536 34.36 18.48 5.16
CA SER A 536 35.46 18.81 4.24
C SER A 536 36.01 17.59 3.50
N GLU A 537 36.66 17.82 2.36
CA GLU A 537 37.30 16.75 1.58
C GLU A 537 38.32 15.96 2.41
N GLU A 538 39.13 16.66 3.20
CA GLU A 538 40.11 16.05 4.10
C GLU A 538 39.44 15.08 5.10
N ASN A 539 38.34 15.49 5.73
CA ASN A 539 37.63 14.62 6.67
C ASN A 539 36.98 13.42 5.97
N ARG A 540 36.48 13.60 4.75
CA ARG A 540 35.91 12.50 3.95
C ARG A 540 36.97 11.48 3.56
N VAL A 541 38.18 11.91 3.21
CA VAL A 541 39.31 11.01 2.91
C VAL A 541 39.70 10.22 4.17
N LYS A 542 39.81 10.88 5.34
CA LYS A 542 40.09 10.19 6.62
C LYS A 542 39.01 9.16 6.97
N ALA A 543 37.75 9.52 6.79
CA ALA A 543 36.61 8.65 7.03
C ALA A 543 36.63 7.43 6.09
N LYS A 544 36.91 7.64 4.79
CA LYS A 544 37.07 6.59 3.78
C LYS A 544 38.15 5.59 4.16
N GLU A 545 39.36 6.06 4.46
CA GLU A 545 40.48 5.19 4.82
C GLU A 545 40.19 4.40 6.11
N TRP A 546 39.52 5.02 7.09
CA TRP A 546 39.09 4.31 8.28
C TRP A 546 38.10 3.19 7.99
N VAL A 547 37.12 3.41 7.09
CA VAL A 547 36.18 2.36 6.68
C VAL A 547 36.92 1.23 5.97
N LYS A 548 37.79 1.54 5.01
CA LYS A 548 38.61 0.54 4.29
C LYS A 548 39.42 -0.34 5.23
N GLU A 549 40.03 0.24 6.25
CA GLU A 549 40.83 -0.53 7.22
C GLU A 549 39.96 -1.54 7.98
N ASN A 550 38.75 -1.15 8.40
CA ASN A 550 37.84 -2.07 9.10
C ASN A 550 37.28 -3.15 8.16
N LEU A 551 37.04 -2.81 6.89
CA LEU A 551 36.52 -3.78 5.91
C LEU A 551 37.51 -4.92 5.61
N LYS A 552 38.81 -4.77 5.90
CA LYS A 552 39.79 -5.86 5.78
C LYS A 552 39.46 -7.09 6.64
N GLU A 553 38.68 -6.92 7.71
CA GLU A 553 38.17 -8.05 8.50
C GLU A 553 37.20 -8.95 7.70
N LEU A 554 36.74 -8.51 6.52
CA LEU A 554 35.85 -9.25 5.62
C LEU A 554 36.60 -10.00 4.50
N GLU A 555 37.93 -10.11 4.56
CA GLU A 555 38.71 -10.71 3.47
C GLU A 555 38.27 -12.14 3.12
N ASP A 556 37.85 -12.91 4.13
CA ASP A 556 37.35 -14.28 3.94
C ASP A 556 35.98 -14.35 3.23
N PHE A 557 35.25 -13.24 3.15
CA PHE A 557 33.98 -13.15 2.41
C PHE A 557 34.20 -13.00 0.91
N LYS A 558 35.31 -12.40 0.47
CA LYS A 558 35.62 -12.17 -0.96
C LYS A 558 35.77 -13.45 -1.78
N ARG A 559 36.01 -14.59 -1.13
CA ARG A 559 36.22 -15.89 -1.78
C ARG A 559 34.93 -16.55 -2.25
N GLU A 560 33.79 -16.02 -1.84
CA GLU A 560 32.47 -16.56 -2.12
C GLU A 560 31.81 -15.72 -3.21
N ASP A 561 31.10 -16.36 -4.15
CA ASP A 561 30.21 -15.63 -5.05
C ASP A 561 28.88 -15.36 -4.34
N PHE A 562 28.43 -14.11 -4.38
CA PHE A 562 27.20 -13.68 -3.70
C PHE A 562 26.59 -12.43 -4.33
N THR A 563 25.28 -12.28 -4.10
CA THR A 563 24.56 -11.02 -4.33
C THR A 563 24.62 -10.15 -3.09
N LEU A 564 25.02 -8.88 -3.24
CA LEU A 564 25.14 -7.94 -2.14
C LEU A 564 23.78 -7.26 -1.86
N ILE A 565 23.32 -7.32 -0.61
CA ILE A 565 22.02 -6.79 -0.19
C ILE A 565 22.18 -5.85 0.99
N GLY A 566 21.72 -4.61 0.84
CA GLY A 566 21.71 -3.60 1.88
C GLY A 566 20.32 -3.42 2.48
N VAL A 567 20.20 -3.54 3.80
CA VAL A 567 18.91 -3.53 4.50
C VAL A 567 18.63 -2.18 5.14
N ALA A 568 17.40 -1.70 4.97
CA ALA A 568 16.82 -0.58 5.70
C ALA A 568 17.69 0.70 5.72
N GLY A 569 17.27 1.68 6.50
CA GLY A 569 18.09 2.81 6.88
C GLY A 569 18.79 3.58 5.75
N THR A 570 20.12 3.47 5.70
CA THR A 570 20.95 4.21 4.74
C THR A 570 20.64 3.82 3.30
N THR A 571 20.46 2.53 2.99
CA THR A 571 20.26 2.05 1.61
C THR A 571 18.88 2.46 1.08
N THR A 572 17.83 2.27 1.88
CA THR A 572 16.46 2.73 1.54
C THR A 572 16.38 4.24 1.32
N THR A 573 17.13 5.03 2.12
CA THR A 573 17.21 6.50 1.95
C THR A 573 17.83 6.88 0.60
N GLN A 574 18.86 6.17 0.13
CA GLN A 574 19.46 6.45 -1.19
C GLN A 574 18.44 6.31 -2.31
N VAL A 575 17.61 5.26 -2.27
CA VAL A 575 16.58 5.02 -3.29
C VAL A 575 15.49 6.09 -3.21
N SER A 576 15.03 6.42 -2.00
CA SER A 576 14.04 7.47 -1.78
C SER A 576 14.48 8.82 -2.35
N VAL A 577 15.76 9.20 -2.15
CA VAL A 577 16.35 10.43 -2.69
C VAL A 577 16.52 10.35 -4.21
N ARG A 578 16.98 9.22 -4.75
CA ARG A 578 17.08 9.01 -6.21
C ARG A 578 15.75 9.23 -6.90
N GLU A 579 14.69 8.64 -6.35
CA GLU A 579 13.32 8.73 -6.88
C GLU A 579 12.63 10.06 -6.53
N LYS A 580 13.27 10.94 -5.74
CA LYS A 580 12.73 12.20 -5.23
C LYS A 580 11.37 12.02 -4.56
N MET A 581 11.22 10.96 -3.76
CA MET A 581 9.94 10.59 -3.16
C MET A 581 9.44 11.66 -2.18
N GLU A 582 8.27 12.24 -2.45
CA GLU A 582 7.57 13.10 -1.49
C GLU A 582 6.80 12.25 -0.47
N ILE A 583 6.25 11.13 -0.93
CA ILE A 583 5.58 10.12 -0.11
C ILE A 583 6.38 8.82 -0.24
N TYR A 584 6.85 8.30 0.90
CA TYR A 584 7.62 7.07 0.97
C TYR A 584 6.84 5.89 0.38
N ASN A 585 7.45 5.16 -0.55
CA ASN A 585 6.84 3.99 -1.18
C ASN A 585 7.78 2.78 -1.06
N SER A 586 7.47 1.89 -0.12
CA SER A 586 8.26 0.67 0.14
C SER A 586 8.30 -0.27 -1.06
N GLU A 587 7.22 -0.38 -1.84
CA GLU A 587 7.18 -1.24 -3.06
C GLU A 587 8.17 -0.77 -4.13
N LYS A 588 8.43 0.54 -4.25
CA LYS A 588 9.42 1.08 -5.19
C LYS A 588 10.87 0.92 -4.69
N ILE A 589 11.06 0.85 -3.37
CA ILE A 589 12.38 0.75 -2.74
C ILE A 589 12.82 -0.71 -2.67
N HIS A 590 11.90 -1.61 -2.34
CA HIS A 590 12.18 -3.01 -2.12
C HIS A 590 12.66 -3.68 -3.41
N LEU A 591 13.79 -4.40 -3.32
CA LEU A 591 14.49 -5.08 -4.41
C LEU A 591 14.95 -4.14 -5.53
N SER A 592 15.07 -2.84 -5.26
CA SER A 592 15.67 -1.91 -6.20
C SER A 592 17.20 -2.00 -6.15
N ASN A 593 17.84 -1.79 -7.30
CA ASN A 593 19.29 -1.73 -7.39
C ASN A 593 19.78 -0.30 -7.08
N LEU A 594 20.91 -0.20 -6.39
CA LEU A 594 21.70 1.02 -6.23
C LEU A 594 23.10 0.79 -6.77
N THR A 595 23.46 1.55 -7.78
CA THR A 595 24.79 1.54 -8.40
C THR A 595 25.76 2.47 -7.68
N SER A 596 27.06 2.22 -7.85
CA SER A 596 28.11 3.13 -7.35
C SER A 596 27.94 4.57 -7.85
N LYS A 597 27.48 4.74 -9.10
CA LYS A 597 27.20 6.06 -9.67
C LYS A 597 26.10 6.79 -8.91
N GLU A 598 24.96 6.15 -8.69
CA GLU A 598 23.82 6.76 -7.97
C GLU A 598 24.19 7.10 -6.52
N ILE A 599 24.95 6.24 -5.85
CA ILE A 599 25.45 6.50 -4.49
C ILE A 599 26.38 7.74 -4.48
N ASN A 600 27.25 7.89 -5.47
CA ASN A 600 28.12 9.07 -5.62
C ASN A 600 27.32 10.34 -5.93
N ASP A 601 26.32 10.25 -6.80
CA ASP A 601 25.46 11.38 -7.16
C ASP A 601 24.69 11.89 -5.92
N ASN A 602 24.13 10.97 -5.12
CA ASN A 602 23.49 11.30 -3.85
C ASN A 602 24.48 11.87 -2.83
N LEU A 603 25.69 11.29 -2.70
CA LEU A 603 26.71 11.82 -1.80
C LEU A 603 27.07 13.27 -2.13
N ASN A 604 27.23 13.59 -3.43
CA ASN A 604 27.49 14.95 -3.89
C ASN A 604 26.30 15.88 -3.60
N LEU A 605 25.07 15.40 -3.82
CA LEU A 605 23.84 16.13 -3.48
C LEU A 605 23.80 16.46 -1.98
N PHE A 606 24.06 15.48 -1.12
CA PHE A 606 24.10 15.67 0.33
C PHE A 606 25.17 16.69 0.72
N ILE A 607 26.42 16.51 0.28
CA ILE A 607 27.51 17.44 0.62
C ILE A 607 27.16 18.88 0.22
N LYS A 608 26.52 19.07 -0.94
CA LYS A 608 26.20 20.40 -1.46
C LYS A 608 25.04 21.07 -0.72
N TYR A 609 23.97 20.34 -0.45
CA TYR A 609 22.69 20.93 -0.06
C TYR A 609 22.28 20.65 1.38
N ILE A 610 22.94 19.73 2.07
CA ILE A 610 22.46 19.28 3.38
C ILE A 610 22.32 20.47 4.34
N ASN A 611 23.24 21.43 4.38
CA ASN A 611 23.11 22.54 5.33
C ASN A 611 22.10 23.64 4.93
N ASN A 612 21.66 23.68 3.67
CA ASN A 612 21.04 24.87 3.09
C ASN A 612 19.64 24.63 2.50
N GLU A 613 19.32 23.41 2.07
CA GLU A 613 18.07 23.09 1.38
C GLU A 613 17.47 21.79 1.87
N GLU A 614 16.16 21.64 1.66
CA GLU A 614 15.47 20.38 1.86
C GLU A 614 15.71 19.46 0.67
N ILE A 615 16.17 18.23 0.94
CA ILE A 615 16.44 17.23 -0.10
C ILE A 615 15.24 16.29 -0.15
N LYS A 616 14.51 16.30 -1.27
CA LYS A 616 13.35 15.41 -1.46
C LYS A 616 13.75 13.94 -1.29
N GLY A 617 12.96 13.20 -0.52
CA GLY A 617 13.21 11.79 -0.20
C GLY A 617 14.16 11.55 0.98
N LEU A 618 14.81 12.57 1.54
CA LEU A 618 15.64 12.46 2.74
C LEU A 618 14.83 12.81 3.99
N ASP A 619 14.68 11.85 4.91
CA ASP A 619 14.09 12.12 6.22
C ASP A 619 14.95 13.16 6.98
N PRO A 620 14.38 14.29 7.43
CA PRO A 620 15.09 15.31 8.20
C PRO A 620 15.86 14.76 9.42
N LYS A 621 15.37 13.67 10.03
CA LYS A 621 16.02 13.02 11.18
C LYS A 621 17.30 12.27 10.81
N ARG A 622 17.53 11.98 9.53
CA ARG A 622 18.73 11.28 9.01
C ARG A 622 19.80 12.23 8.50
N LYS A 623 19.46 13.51 8.35
CA LYS A 623 20.29 14.57 7.78
C LYS A 623 21.72 14.59 8.33
N ASP A 624 21.86 14.45 9.63
CA ASP A 624 23.15 14.58 10.31
C ASP A 624 24.10 13.42 10.04
N VAL A 625 23.56 12.23 9.76
CA VAL A 625 24.32 10.97 9.71
C VAL A 625 24.38 10.34 8.31
N ILE A 626 23.55 10.83 7.37
CA ILE A 626 23.41 10.21 6.05
C ILE A 626 24.70 10.25 5.23
N ILE A 627 25.50 11.32 5.33
CA ILE A 627 26.79 11.43 4.63
C ILE A 627 27.74 10.33 5.11
N GLY A 628 27.84 10.15 6.43
CA GLY A 628 28.62 9.08 7.03
C GLY A 628 28.17 7.68 6.59
N GLY A 629 26.86 7.42 6.62
CA GLY A 629 26.28 6.18 6.12
C GLY A 629 26.56 5.95 4.63
N THR A 630 26.49 7.00 3.81
CA THR A 630 26.72 6.93 2.36
C THR A 630 28.16 6.60 2.04
N ILE A 631 29.12 7.12 2.82
CA ILE A 631 30.54 6.75 2.70
C ILE A 631 30.71 5.26 3.03
N ILE A 632 30.14 4.77 4.14
CA ILE A 632 30.22 3.34 4.49
C ILE A 632 29.65 2.47 3.35
N LEU A 633 28.45 2.81 2.86
CA LEU A 633 27.80 2.10 1.76
C LEU A 633 28.65 2.05 0.49
N LYS A 634 29.23 3.19 0.11
CA LYS A 634 30.10 3.30 -1.06
C LYS A 634 31.34 2.41 -0.93
N GLU A 635 32.01 2.47 0.23
CA GLU A 635 33.23 1.68 0.44
C GLU A 635 32.94 0.19 0.56
N ILE A 636 31.77 -0.23 1.07
CA ILE A 636 31.34 -1.64 1.02
C ILE A 636 31.22 -2.11 -0.43
N LEU A 637 30.58 -1.31 -1.29
CA LEU A 637 30.38 -1.65 -2.70
C LEU A 637 31.71 -1.73 -3.46
N GLU A 638 32.61 -0.76 -3.23
CA GLU A 638 33.98 -0.75 -3.79
C GLU A 638 34.81 -1.92 -3.26
N TYR A 639 34.73 -2.25 -1.96
CA TYR A 639 35.53 -3.31 -1.35
C TYR A 639 35.20 -4.69 -1.93
N PHE A 640 33.92 -4.97 -2.19
CA PHE A 640 33.46 -6.23 -2.76
C PHE A 640 33.42 -6.25 -4.30
N GLU A 641 33.83 -5.17 -4.96
CA GLU A 641 33.88 -5.06 -6.42
C GLU A 641 32.53 -5.40 -7.09
N LYS A 642 31.42 -4.96 -6.49
CA LYS A 642 30.06 -5.17 -7.02
C LYS A 642 29.58 -3.94 -7.78
N ASP A 643 28.91 -4.15 -8.91
CA ASP A 643 28.35 -3.06 -9.72
C ASP A 643 27.18 -2.34 -9.02
N PHE A 644 26.42 -3.09 -8.22
CA PHE A 644 25.27 -2.60 -7.49
C PHE A 644 25.02 -3.38 -6.19
N VAL A 645 24.22 -2.78 -5.32
CA VAL A 645 23.61 -3.41 -4.16
C VAL A 645 22.10 -3.48 -4.35
N ILE A 646 21.47 -4.59 -3.96
CA ILE A 646 20.02 -4.72 -3.90
C ILE A 646 19.53 -4.16 -2.57
N VAL A 647 18.50 -3.32 -2.57
CA VAL A 647 17.94 -2.72 -1.35
C VAL A 647 16.77 -3.55 -0.84
N SER A 648 16.81 -3.95 0.45
CA SER A 648 15.69 -4.64 1.10
C SER A 648 14.95 -3.74 2.09
N GLU A 649 13.62 -3.69 1.97
CA GLU A 649 12.70 -3.18 2.99
C GLU A 649 12.39 -4.22 4.07
N ASN A 650 12.55 -5.50 3.73
CA ASN A 650 12.39 -6.60 4.66
C ASN A 650 13.66 -6.73 5.51
N ASP A 651 13.46 -6.73 6.82
CA ASP A 651 14.51 -6.73 7.84
C ASP A 651 14.14 -7.68 9.00
N ASN A 652 14.73 -7.46 10.18
CA ASN A 652 14.45 -8.23 11.39
C ASN A 652 12.96 -8.25 11.79
N LEU A 653 12.14 -7.23 11.47
CA LEU A 653 10.70 -7.23 11.73
C LEU A 653 10.01 -8.28 10.87
N MET A 654 10.34 -8.34 9.58
CA MET A 654 9.79 -9.35 8.68
C MET A 654 10.26 -10.76 9.09
N GLY A 655 11.55 -10.91 9.43
CA GLY A 655 12.07 -12.15 9.97
C GLY A 655 11.33 -12.63 11.21
N ALA A 656 11.03 -11.72 12.14
CA ALA A 656 10.25 -12.01 13.34
C ALA A 656 8.79 -12.38 13.02
N ILE A 657 8.17 -11.76 12.00
CA ILE A 657 6.84 -12.13 11.50
C ILE A 657 6.81 -13.55 10.94
N LEU A 658 7.89 -14.02 10.32
CA LEU A 658 7.94 -15.35 9.69
C LEU A 658 8.38 -16.43 10.68
N GLU A 659 9.52 -16.24 11.35
CA GLU A 659 10.16 -17.26 12.19
C GLU A 659 9.76 -17.17 13.67
N GLY A 660 9.33 -15.98 14.12
CA GLY A 660 9.30 -15.64 15.54
C GLY A 660 10.71 -15.49 16.14
N VAL A 661 10.75 -15.23 17.44
CA VAL A 661 12.00 -14.98 18.19
C VAL A 661 12.20 -15.91 19.38
N GLU A 662 11.22 -16.76 19.68
CA GLU A 662 11.31 -17.71 20.78
C GLU A 662 12.34 -18.81 20.46
N LYS A 663 12.97 -19.37 21.50
CA LYS A 663 13.89 -20.51 21.35
C LYS A 663 13.03 -21.73 20.96
N LYS A 664 13.27 -22.29 19.77
CA LYS A 664 12.84 -23.65 19.46
C LYS A 664 13.66 -24.63 20.31
#